data_AF-A0A847GTU3-F1
#
_entry.id   AF-A0A847GTU3-F1
#
_cell.length_a   1.000
_cell.length_b   1.000
_cell.length_c   1.000
_cell.angle_alpha   90.00
_cell.angle_beta   90.00
_cell.angle_gamma   90.00
#
_symmetry.space_group_name_H-M   'P 1'
#
loop_
_entity.id
_entity.type
_entity.pdbx_description
1 polymer ?
#
loop_
_entity_poly.entity_id
_entity_poly.type
_entity_poly.pdbx_seq_one_letter_code
_entity_poly.pdbx_strand_id
1 'polypeptide(L)'
;MKPPQAAVDINRREVLRSRAGTVVWGCCACLLLAGSCAGAETLARQPSAPPDSGIQVGSVRPSEDWASAMAGVPSDPAQWPSAMPPGAAPQQKPDPTGLVLTPIAARFPLECDWFLQDWAPRSPADWWLASDRRAASLTLFERAVRELPDDRAAAFRQTLRSAGETTAESVLRLYQQVGHERRQQRLAALFARGPRIVFTKFRDEGQGYAPRPAVSDGRGGGFAPGGALCLLEFDGSQLHTRTLVDSPQGMIRDADVSFDGQRILFAWRKDARDDFHLYQYEVADGQIRQLTAGKGFADYQGKYLPDGGIVFSSTRCVQTSDCIDIDVSNLYRCNADGSGIRRLGFDQVSTCFPSVLNDGRILYTRWEYQDRGQIFPQPLFAMNPDGTAQVGYYGNNSWFPTAIHHARGVPGTQKVLAILTGHHTPQMGELALIDTSLGREEATGILCMAPPRRPAPVRVDHYGQQADRFQYPYPLDETEYLAGLWPRHVPRLGVYYVRQDGGRELLAADPRLPCTQPVPLAARQRPPALPSRVDDQQRTGLVHLQDVYYGPGLAGVRRGAIKWLRVVALDYRAAAIGMGQTNGPAGGVWNVRTPVAINGTWDVKRVLGEVPVAADGSACFEVPARTPVYFQALDERGFMVQSMRSWTVLQPGETVSCVGCHKGKNEAPRLATVPGGRTGRTAEIRLPPAESVPGFSFIRDVQPILDRHCISCHRGRRYAGPEDDVKPTVALAKGEPSWSLLGRVETETTTGRQWSDAYVGLIRAHRSHSIRVGQTIVLMAWPGPLVNWISPQSVPEQLPSYSAGAARSGLIDLLQKGHEEVSLDDALKALAPCRHS
;
A
#
# COMPACT_ATOMS: atom_id res chain seq x y z
N MET A 1 29.03 6.16 -68.54
CA MET A 1 30.45 5.84 -68.79
C MET A 1 31.13 5.50 -67.46
N LYS A 2 32.34 4.92 -67.48
CA LYS A 2 33.25 4.70 -66.32
C LYS A 2 34.07 5.99 -66.00
N PRO A 3 34.93 6.03 -64.95
CA PRO A 3 34.85 5.46 -63.59
C PRO A 3 34.79 6.68 -62.60
N PRO A 4 35.83 7.11 -61.83
CA PRO A 4 36.74 6.47 -60.84
C PRO A 4 35.98 5.94 -59.59
N GLN A 5 36.51 5.50 -58.41
CA GLN A 5 37.83 5.45 -57.72
C GLN A 5 38.27 6.75 -56.99
N ALA A 6 39.12 6.77 -55.95
CA ALA A 6 39.99 5.75 -55.33
C ALA A 6 39.91 5.78 -53.77
N ALA A 7 39.93 4.64 -53.08
CA ALA A 7 41.08 3.96 -52.41
C ALA A 7 41.35 4.47 -50.96
N VAL A 8 41.31 3.66 -49.89
CA VAL A 8 41.99 2.36 -49.56
C VAL A 8 43.44 2.56 -49.10
N ASP A 9 43.75 2.22 -47.84
CA ASP A 9 44.48 0.97 -47.52
C ASP A 9 44.36 0.53 -46.05
N ILE A 10 44.35 -0.79 -45.81
CA ILE A 10 44.58 -1.48 -44.52
C ILE A 10 45.28 -2.81 -44.82
N ASN A 11 46.54 -2.95 -44.41
CA ASN A 11 47.26 -4.23 -44.35
C ASN A 11 47.45 -4.63 -42.86
N ARG A 12 47.08 -5.85 -42.42
CA ARG A 12 47.76 -7.15 -42.60
C ARG A 12 49.18 -7.13 -41.98
N ARG A 13 49.62 -8.11 -41.17
CA ARG A 13 49.38 -9.58 -41.15
C ARG A 13 49.30 -10.10 -39.69
N GLU A 14 48.98 -11.35 -39.29
CA GLU A 14 48.26 -12.58 -39.74
C GLU A 14 48.10 -13.44 -38.41
N VAL A 15 48.00 -14.78 -38.23
CA VAL A 15 48.05 -16.00 -39.07
C VAL A 15 47.39 -17.20 -38.32
N LEU A 16 46.52 -18.01 -38.96
CA LEU A 16 46.12 -19.42 -38.64
C LEU A 16 45.37 -19.71 -37.28
N ARG A 17 44.51 -20.75 -37.10
CA ARG A 17 43.95 -21.80 -37.99
C ARG A 17 42.68 -22.48 -37.40
N SER A 18 41.56 -22.50 -38.15
CA SER A 18 40.56 -23.60 -38.28
C SER A 18 39.83 -24.19 -37.03
N ARG A 19 38.66 -24.83 -37.09
CA ARG A 19 37.77 -25.30 -38.19
C ARG A 19 36.31 -24.86 -37.94
N ALA A 20 35.47 -24.95 -38.98
CA ALA A 20 34.02 -24.71 -38.92
C ALA A 20 33.20 -26.01 -39.14
N GLY A 21 31.89 -25.94 -38.87
CA GLY A 21 30.88 -26.95 -39.21
C GLY A 21 29.49 -26.30 -39.17
N THR A 22 28.69 -26.48 -40.23
CA THR A 22 27.52 -25.65 -40.55
C THR A 22 26.36 -26.51 -41.10
N VAL A 23 25.11 -26.02 -41.04
CA VAL A 23 23.97 -26.20 -42.00
C VAL A 23 22.60 -26.66 -41.41
N VAL A 24 21.67 -25.69 -41.29
CA VAL A 24 20.24 -25.66 -41.74
C VAL A 24 19.14 -26.53 -41.04
N TRP A 25 17.88 -26.11 -41.26
CA TRP A 25 16.57 -26.54 -40.71
C TRP A 25 16.01 -27.88 -41.23
N GLY A 26 14.99 -28.45 -40.56
CA GLY A 26 13.99 -29.34 -41.21
C GLY A 26 13.00 -30.09 -40.28
N CYS A 27 11.69 -29.87 -40.46
CA CYS A 27 10.53 -30.34 -39.69
C CYS A 27 10.25 -31.88 -39.55
N CYS A 28 9.26 -32.21 -38.68
CA CYS A 28 8.44 -33.45 -38.62
C CYS A 28 9.06 -34.73 -38.00
N ALA A 29 8.32 -35.69 -37.41
CA ALA A 29 6.97 -35.69 -36.76
C ALA A 29 6.69 -37.02 -35.98
N CYS A 30 5.68 -36.99 -35.09
CA CYS A 30 4.77 -38.10 -34.65
C CYS A 30 5.14 -39.17 -33.56
N LEU A 31 4.19 -39.30 -32.60
CA LEU A 31 3.73 -40.50 -31.82
C LEU A 31 4.66 -41.07 -30.70
N LEU A 32 4.32 -40.92 -29.40
CA LEU A 32 3.36 -41.67 -28.51
C LEU A 32 3.90 -43.05 -28.04
N LEU A 33 3.71 -43.54 -26.80
CA LEU A 33 2.68 -43.36 -25.75
C LEU A 33 3.29 -43.15 -24.32
N ALA A 34 2.77 -42.25 -23.48
CA ALA A 34 1.86 -42.47 -22.32
C ALA A 34 2.53 -42.95 -21.00
N GLY A 35 2.01 -42.62 -19.80
CA GLY A 35 0.69 -42.06 -19.47
C GLY A 35 0.66 -40.98 -18.37
N SER A 36 -0.56 -40.51 -18.09
CA SER A 36 -0.95 -39.33 -17.29
C SER A 36 -1.36 -39.72 -15.84
N CYS A 37 -1.89 -38.89 -14.92
CA CYS A 37 -2.90 -37.81 -14.95
C CYS A 37 -2.50 -36.64 -14.01
N ALA A 38 -2.75 -35.36 -14.27
CA ALA A 38 -3.94 -34.64 -14.80
C ALA A 38 -5.01 -34.35 -13.72
N GLY A 39 -5.59 -33.14 -13.67
CA GLY A 39 -5.34 -31.99 -14.56
C GLY A 39 -6.10 -30.71 -14.20
N ALA A 40 -5.97 -29.71 -15.08
CA ALA A 40 -6.77 -28.48 -15.10
C ALA A 40 -7.10 -28.18 -16.56
N GLU A 41 -8.34 -27.79 -16.87
CA GLU A 41 -8.81 -27.51 -18.24
C GLU A 41 -9.46 -26.14 -18.39
N THR A 42 -9.55 -25.70 -19.64
CA THR A 42 -9.81 -24.32 -20.05
C THR A 42 -11.26 -24.05 -20.44
N LEU A 43 -11.75 -22.85 -20.13
CA LEU A 43 -13.05 -22.36 -20.60
C LEU A 43 -13.02 -21.99 -22.10
N ALA A 44 -13.77 -22.74 -22.91
CA ALA A 44 -14.09 -22.38 -24.29
C ALA A 44 -15.40 -21.57 -24.38
N ARG A 45 -15.56 -20.77 -25.42
CA ARG A 45 -16.82 -20.06 -25.74
C ARG A 45 -17.74 -20.92 -26.60
N GLN A 46 -19.05 -20.93 -26.31
CA GLN A 46 -20.11 -20.97 -27.33
C GLN A 46 -21.45 -20.38 -26.75
N PRO A 47 -22.45 -20.04 -27.59
CA PRO A 47 -23.57 -19.16 -27.22
C PRO A 47 -24.95 -19.87 -27.11
N SER A 48 -26.00 -19.05 -26.93
CA SER A 48 -27.46 -19.33 -26.94
C SER A 48 -28.09 -19.76 -25.60
N ALA A 49 -29.43 -19.75 -25.56
CA ALA A 49 -30.25 -19.53 -24.36
C ALA A 49 -30.67 -20.82 -23.62
N PRO A 50 -30.98 -20.77 -22.31
CA PRO A 50 -31.39 -21.93 -21.52
C PRO A 50 -32.88 -22.31 -21.71
N PRO A 51 -33.24 -23.59 -21.55
CA PRO A 51 -34.63 -24.02 -21.36
C PRO A 51 -35.08 -23.89 -19.89
N ASP A 52 -36.38 -23.71 -19.68
CA ASP A 52 -36.99 -23.69 -18.33
C ASP A 52 -36.90 -25.05 -17.63
N SER A 53 -36.38 -25.06 -16.40
CA SER A 53 -36.71 -26.04 -15.36
C SER A 53 -36.48 -25.38 -14.00
N GLY A 54 -37.51 -25.34 -13.16
CA GLY A 54 -37.64 -24.27 -12.16
C GLY A 54 -37.43 -24.67 -10.70
N ILE A 55 -36.75 -23.78 -9.97
CA ILE A 55 -37.16 -23.36 -8.63
C ILE A 55 -37.19 -21.82 -8.67
N GLN A 56 -38.38 -21.21 -8.70
CA GLN A 56 -38.53 -19.75 -8.61
C GLN A 56 -38.69 -19.30 -7.16
N VAL A 57 -37.60 -18.78 -6.57
CA VAL A 57 -37.63 -17.98 -5.35
C VAL A 57 -36.79 -16.72 -5.57
N GLY A 58 -37.32 -15.54 -5.24
CA GLY A 58 -36.56 -14.28 -5.22
C GLY A 58 -36.46 -13.51 -6.55
N SER A 59 -37.10 -13.96 -7.64
CA SER A 59 -37.24 -13.14 -8.85
C SER A 59 -38.32 -12.07 -8.67
N VAL A 60 -37.94 -10.93 -8.07
CA VAL A 60 -38.82 -9.78 -7.83
C VAL A 60 -39.52 -9.37 -9.13
N ARG A 61 -40.84 -9.38 -9.15
CA ARG A 61 -41.61 -9.27 -10.39
C ARG A 61 -41.54 -7.84 -10.95
N PRO A 62 -41.61 -7.64 -12.28
CA PRO A 62 -41.51 -6.31 -12.89
C PRO A 62 -42.51 -5.27 -12.38
N SER A 63 -43.66 -5.70 -11.85
CA SER A 63 -44.73 -4.86 -11.27
C SER A 63 -44.81 -4.86 -9.74
N GLU A 64 -43.89 -5.52 -9.04
CA GLU A 64 -43.90 -5.66 -7.57
C GLU A 64 -43.36 -4.39 -6.89
N ASP A 65 -43.84 -4.05 -5.70
CA ASP A 65 -43.25 -3.00 -4.85
C ASP A 65 -42.33 -3.60 -3.77
N TRP A 66 -41.56 -2.75 -3.07
CA TRP A 66 -40.60 -3.21 -2.06
C TRP A 66 -41.27 -3.91 -0.88
N ALA A 67 -42.44 -3.45 -0.44
CA ALA A 67 -43.14 -4.03 0.70
C ALA A 67 -43.62 -5.46 0.37
N SER A 68 -44.19 -5.66 -0.82
CA SER A 68 -44.54 -7.00 -1.32
C SER A 68 -43.29 -7.88 -1.48
N ALA A 69 -42.23 -7.37 -2.11
CA ALA A 69 -40.99 -8.12 -2.34
C ALA A 69 -40.30 -8.56 -1.04
N MET A 70 -40.31 -7.73 0.00
CA MET A 70 -39.82 -8.09 1.33
C MET A 70 -40.72 -9.11 2.03
N ALA A 71 -42.05 -8.92 1.98
CA ALA A 71 -43.02 -9.78 2.64
C ALA A 71 -43.13 -11.18 2.01
N GLY A 72 -42.94 -11.29 0.69
CA GLY A 72 -43.03 -12.53 -0.08
C GLY A 72 -41.87 -13.51 0.09
N VAL A 73 -40.78 -13.11 0.76
CA VAL A 73 -39.67 -14.02 1.10
C VAL A 73 -40.12 -15.06 2.13
N PRO A 74 -39.88 -16.37 1.93
CA PRO A 74 -40.24 -17.42 2.88
C PRO A 74 -39.67 -17.22 4.29
N SER A 75 -40.42 -17.64 5.32
CA SER A 75 -39.97 -17.68 6.72
C SER A 75 -39.08 -18.88 7.06
N ASP A 76 -38.90 -19.79 6.10
CA ASP A 76 -38.06 -20.97 6.20
C ASP A 76 -36.71 -20.73 5.48
N PRO A 77 -35.56 -20.72 6.21
CA PRO A 77 -34.24 -20.59 5.60
C PRO A 77 -33.90 -21.66 4.56
N ALA A 78 -34.51 -22.86 4.63
CA ALA A 78 -34.25 -23.93 3.66
C ALA A 78 -34.77 -23.60 2.25
N GLN A 79 -35.65 -22.60 2.13
CA GLN A 79 -36.19 -22.10 0.86
C GLN A 79 -35.42 -20.86 0.34
N TRP A 80 -34.41 -20.38 1.06
CA TRP A 80 -33.59 -19.24 0.62
C TRP A 80 -32.51 -19.70 -0.38
N PRO A 81 -31.99 -18.81 -1.25
CA PRO A 81 -30.94 -19.18 -2.19
C PRO A 81 -29.67 -19.66 -1.47
N SER A 82 -29.09 -20.76 -1.92
CA SER A 82 -27.90 -21.40 -1.32
C SER A 82 -26.60 -21.20 -2.12
N ALA A 83 -26.67 -20.61 -3.31
CA ALA A 83 -25.56 -20.40 -4.23
C ALA A 83 -25.32 -18.92 -4.51
N MET A 84 -24.06 -18.53 -4.72
CA MET A 84 -23.69 -17.16 -5.08
C MET A 84 -24.11 -16.82 -6.53
N PRO A 85 -24.52 -15.57 -6.81
CA PRO A 85 -24.60 -15.09 -8.19
C PRO A 85 -23.20 -15.11 -8.84
N PRO A 86 -23.09 -15.37 -10.15
CA PRO A 86 -21.81 -15.47 -10.84
C PRO A 86 -21.04 -14.14 -10.79
N GLY A 87 -19.76 -14.20 -10.42
CA GLY A 87 -18.86 -13.05 -10.31
C GLY A 87 -18.57 -12.56 -8.88
N ALA A 88 -19.09 -13.21 -7.84
CA ALA A 88 -18.71 -12.94 -6.44
C ALA A 88 -17.33 -13.53 -6.08
N ALA A 89 -16.60 -12.89 -5.16
CA ALA A 89 -15.27 -13.32 -4.74
C ALA A 89 -15.31 -14.59 -3.85
N PRO A 90 -14.43 -15.59 -4.07
CA PRO A 90 -14.59 -16.95 -3.54
C PRO A 90 -14.13 -17.18 -2.08
N GLN A 91 -13.94 -16.13 -1.27
CA GLN A 91 -13.25 -16.21 0.03
C GLN A 91 -14.15 -16.17 1.28
N GLN A 92 -15.48 -16.12 1.12
CA GLN A 92 -16.43 -16.28 2.23
C GLN A 92 -17.50 -17.32 1.87
N LYS A 93 -18.02 -18.04 2.88
CA LYS A 93 -19.29 -18.75 2.71
C LYS A 93 -20.38 -17.75 2.34
N PRO A 94 -21.36 -18.12 1.49
CA PRO A 94 -22.49 -17.24 1.20
C PRO A 94 -23.18 -16.81 2.48
N ASP A 95 -23.44 -15.51 2.63
CA ASP A 95 -24.41 -15.02 3.60
C ASP A 95 -25.81 -15.22 2.98
N PRO A 96 -26.66 -16.12 3.50
CA PRO A 96 -27.99 -16.37 2.93
C PRO A 96 -28.86 -15.11 2.96
N THR A 97 -28.68 -14.27 3.98
CA THR A 97 -29.32 -12.96 4.12
C THR A 97 -28.93 -12.03 2.98
N GLY A 98 -27.65 -12.02 2.61
CA GLY A 98 -27.12 -11.26 1.50
C GLY A 98 -27.60 -11.78 0.14
N LEU A 99 -27.77 -13.09 -0.02
CA LEU A 99 -28.36 -13.68 -1.22
C LEU A 99 -29.83 -13.29 -1.41
N VAL A 100 -30.61 -13.20 -0.34
CA VAL A 100 -31.99 -12.67 -0.37
C VAL A 100 -32.02 -11.16 -0.64
N LEU A 101 -31.17 -10.37 0.03
CA LEU A 101 -31.16 -8.91 -0.10
C LEU A 101 -30.63 -8.40 -1.44
N THR A 102 -29.64 -9.07 -2.04
CA THR A 102 -29.00 -8.62 -3.29
C THR A 102 -29.97 -8.33 -4.45
N PRO A 103 -30.92 -9.23 -4.82
CA PRO A 103 -31.89 -8.96 -5.88
C PRO A 103 -32.90 -7.87 -5.49
N ILE A 104 -33.36 -7.82 -4.22
CA ILE A 104 -34.30 -6.78 -3.76
C ILE A 104 -33.62 -5.41 -3.85
N ALA A 105 -32.40 -5.28 -3.32
CA ALA A 105 -31.59 -4.07 -3.40
C ALA A 105 -31.18 -3.71 -4.84
N ALA A 106 -31.23 -4.62 -5.82
CA ALA A 106 -31.03 -4.29 -7.23
C ALA A 106 -32.17 -3.45 -7.84
N ARG A 107 -33.36 -3.50 -7.24
CA ARG A 107 -34.56 -2.76 -7.66
C ARG A 107 -34.94 -1.63 -6.69
N PHE A 108 -34.70 -1.84 -5.39
CA PHE A 108 -35.10 -0.95 -4.28
C PHE A 108 -33.90 -0.61 -3.38
N PRO A 109 -32.88 0.11 -3.90
CA PRO A 109 -31.63 0.31 -3.19
C PRO A 109 -31.74 1.27 -2.00
N LEU A 110 -32.74 2.17 -1.99
CA LEU A 110 -32.98 3.11 -0.89
C LEU A 110 -33.61 2.40 0.30
N GLU A 111 -34.69 1.67 0.03
CA GLU A 111 -35.52 1.01 1.03
C GLU A 111 -34.78 -0.16 1.69
N CYS A 112 -33.95 -0.88 0.94
CA CYS A 112 -33.04 -1.87 1.51
C CYS A 112 -31.95 -1.26 2.39
N ASP A 113 -31.39 -0.08 2.08
CA ASP A 113 -30.43 0.56 3.00
C ASP A 113 -31.10 1.09 4.26
N TRP A 114 -32.28 1.72 4.15
CA TRP A 114 -33.06 2.13 5.32
C TRP A 114 -33.38 0.93 6.23
N PHE A 115 -33.81 -0.21 5.67
CA PHE A 115 -34.07 -1.43 6.43
C PHE A 115 -32.82 -1.95 7.16
N LEU A 116 -31.65 -1.91 6.51
CA LEU A 116 -30.38 -2.24 7.15
C LEU A 116 -30.00 -1.27 8.27
N GLN A 117 -30.29 0.04 8.12
CA GLN A 117 -30.09 1.03 9.18
C GLN A 117 -31.03 0.82 10.38
N ASP A 118 -32.31 0.57 10.13
CA ASP A 118 -33.36 0.56 11.18
C ASP A 118 -33.51 -0.78 11.90
N TRP A 119 -33.04 -1.89 11.33
CA TRP A 119 -33.05 -3.20 11.98
C TRP A 119 -31.76 -3.51 12.76
N ALA A 120 -30.65 -2.82 12.47
CA ALA A 120 -29.42 -2.96 13.24
C ALA A 120 -29.66 -2.62 14.74
N PRO A 121 -29.12 -3.40 15.70
CA PRO A 121 -28.02 -4.37 15.56
C PRO A 121 -28.45 -5.84 15.36
N ARG A 122 -29.72 -6.12 15.00
CA ARG A 122 -30.18 -7.48 14.71
C ARG A 122 -29.62 -8.00 13.39
N SER A 123 -29.65 -9.31 13.16
CA SER A 123 -29.43 -9.84 11.83
C SER A 123 -30.62 -9.44 10.94
N PRO A 124 -30.43 -9.02 9.68
CA PRO A 124 -31.57 -8.76 8.79
C PRO A 124 -32.42 -10.02 8.58
N ALA A 125 -31.83 -11.21 8.74
CA ALA A 125 -32.53 -12.49 8.79
C ALA A 125 -33.65 -12.52 9.84
N ASP A 126 -33.43 -11.92 11.02
CA ASP A 126 -34.34 -11.97 12.16
C ASP A 126 -35.70 -11.32 11.88
N TRP A 127 -35.81 -10.46 10.85
CA TRP A 127 -37.10 -9.92 10.41
C TRP A 127 -37.95 -10.97 9.68
N TRP A 128 -37.34 -11.74 8.76
CA TRP A 128 -38.04 -12.80 8.03
C TRP A 128 -38.36 -14.00 8.90
N LEU A 129 -37.53 -14.26 9.92
CA LEU A 129 -37.68 -15.36 10.88
C LEU A 129 -38.53 -14.98 12.11
N ALA A 130 -39.04 -13.74 12.18
CA ALA A 130 -39.94 -13.32 13.24
C ALA A 130 -41.26 -14.10 13.18
N SER A 131 -41.66 -14.70 14.31
CA SER A 131 -42.95 -15.38 14.47
C SER A 131 -44.14 -14.45 14.27
N ASP A 132 -43.97 -13.16 14.54
CA ASP A 132 -44.87 -12.08 14.12
C ASP A 132 -44.10 -11.04 13.27
N ARG A 133 -44.17 -11.18 11.95
CA ARG A 133 -43.62 -10.21 10.99
C ARG A 133 -44.32 -8.83 11.05
N ARG A 134 -45.57 -8.75 11.51
CA ARG A 134 -46.29 -7.48 11.69
C ARG A 134 -45.69 -6.72 12.87
N ALA A 135 -45.45 -7.37 14.01
CA ALA A 135 -44.71 -6.77 15.13
C ALA A 135 -43.27 -6.37 14.73
N ALA A 136 -42.61 -7.15 13.87
CA ALA A 136 -41.31 -6.79 13.30
C ALA A 136 -41.38 -5.51 12.44
N SER A 137 -42.33 -5.41 11.50
CA SER A 137 -42.58 -4.17 10.72
C SER A 137 -42.95 -2.98 11.60
N LEU A 138 -43.75 -3.17 12.65
CA LEU A 138 -44.11 -2.10 13.60
C LEU A 138 -42.87 -1.58 14.36
N THR A 139 -41.89 -2.44 14.63
CA THR A 139 -40.61 -2.05 15.24
C THR A 139 -39.78 -1.18 14.28
N LEU A 140 -39.71 -1.54 12.99
CA LEU A 140 -39.06 -0.72 11.95
C LEU A 140 -39.72 0.66 11.81
N PHE A 141 -41.05 0.68 11.73
CA PHE A 141 -41.85 1.91 11.65
C PHE A 141 -41.58 2.82 12.86
N GLU A 142 -41.70 2.31 14.09
CA GLU A 142 -41.44 3.11 15.28
C GLU A 142 -39.96 3.53 15.42
N ARG A 143 -39.00 2.78 14.86
CA ARG A 143 -37.60 3.20 14.81
C ARG A 143 -37.40 4.39 13.88
N ALA A 144 -37.95 4.37 12.66
CA ALA A 144 -37.78 5.44 11.69
C ALA A 144 -38.60 6.70 12.03
N VAL A 145 -39.83 6.53 12.54
CA VAL A 145 -40.72 7.65 12.94
C VAL A 145 -40.11 8.53 14.03
N ARG A 146 -39.26 7.99 14.90
CA ARG A 146 -38.55 8.74 15.96
C ARG A 146 -37.51 9.75 15.45
N GLU A 147 -37.17 9.73 14.16
CA GLU A 147 -36.29 10.74 13.54
C GLU A 147 -37.06 11.87 12.84
N LEU A 148 -38.40 11.79 12.78
CA LEU A 148 -39.25 12.88 12.29
C LEU A 148 -39.62 13.85 13.43
N PRO A 149 -39.92 15.13 13.12
CA PRO A 149 -40.55 16.06 14.07
C PRO A 149 -41.85 15.50 14.67
N ASP A 150 -42.15 15.89 15.91
CA ASP A 150 -43.24 15.31 16.71
C ASP A 150 -44.63 15.41 16.04
N ASP A 151 -44.91 16.45 15.27
CA ASP A 151 -46.16 16.61 14.53
C ASP A 151 -46.28 15.59 13.38
N ARG A 152 -45.21 15.43 12.59
CA ARG A 152 -45.13 14.42 11.52
C ARG A 152 -45.19 13.02 12.10
N ALA A 153 -44.46 12.78 13.19
CA ALA A 153 -44.43 11.51 13.88
C ALA A 153 -45.80 11.14 14.50
N ALA A 154 -46.51 12.11 15.06
CA ALA A 154 -47.89 11.94 15.53
C ALA A 154 -48.86 11.65 14.37
N ALA A 155 -48.72 12.36 13.24
CA ALA A 155 -49.55 12.13 12.05
C ALA A 155 -49.39 10.69 11.51
N PHE A 156 -48.15 10.21 11.30
CA PHE A 156 -47.92 8.83 10.86
C PHE A 156 -48.46 7.78 11.85
N ARG A 157 -48.29 8.00 13.16
CA ARG A 157 -48.87 7.12 14.19
C ARG A 157 -50.40 7.15 14.18
N GLN A 158 -51.02 8.29 13.88
CA GLN A 158 -52.47 8.38 13.75
C GLN A 158 -52.97 7.68 12.49
N THR A 159 -52.27 7.81 11.35
CA THR A 159 -52.54 7.03 10.14
C THR A 159 -52.52 5.52 10.45
N LEU A 160 -51.47 5.04 11.13
CA LEU A 160 -51.34 3.64 11.55
C LEU A 160 -52.46 3.18 12.49
N ARG A 161 -52.96 4.04 13.39
CA ARG A 161 -54.10 3.74 14.27
C ARG A 161 -55.45 3.75 13.56
N SER A 162 -55.57 4.53 12.49
CA SER A 162 -56.79 4.61 11.66
C SER A 162 -56.89 3.51 10.61
N ALA A 163 -55.76 2.92 10.21
CA ALA A 163 -55.74 1.67 9.46
C ALA A 163 -56.19 0.52 10.38
N GLY A 164 -57.27 -0.17 10.01
CA GLY A 164 -57.88 -1.23 10.82
C GLY A 164 -57.02 -2.49 10.94
N GLU A 165 -57.34 -3.52 10.16
CA GLU A 165 -56.45 -4.68 10.08
C GLU A 165 -55.19 -4.31 9.28
N THR A 166 -54.02 -4.60 9.86
CA THR A 166 -52.72 -4.14 9.36
C THR A 166 -51.78 -5.33 9.21
N THR A 167 -51.39 -5.64 7.98
CA THR A 167 -50.44 -6.71 7.67
C THR A 167 -48.99 -6.21 7.78
N ALA A 168 -48.02 -7.13 7.84
CA ALA A 168 -46.60 -6.78 7.80
C ALA A 168 -46.26 -5.90 6.57
N GLU A 169 -46.86 -6.23 5.42
CA GLU A 169 -46.73 -5.52 4.15
C GLU A 169 -47.35 -4.11 4.19
N SER A 170 -48.54 -3.93 4.77
CA SER A 170 -49.14 -2.60 4.89
C SER A 170 -48.32 -1.66 5.79
N VAL A 171 -47.70 -2.21 6.84
CA VAL A 171 -46.80 -1.45 7.72
C VAL A 171 -45.48 -1.13 7.02
N LEU A 172 -44.94 -2.03 6.18
CA LEU A 172 -43.78 -1.72 5.33
C LEU A 172 -44.05 -0.57 4.34
N ARG A 173 -45.24 -0.53 3.71
CA ARG A 173 -45.62 0.60 2.83
C ARG A 173 -45.66 1.94 3.58
N LEU A 174 -46.18 1.95 4.82
CA LEU A 174 -46.17 3.16 5.65
C LEU A 174 -44.75 3.54 6.10
N TYR A 175 -43.90 2.56 6.40
CA TYR A 175 -42.48 2.75 6.70
C TYR A 175 -41.71 3.36 5.51
N GLN A 176 -42.00 3.00 4.26
CA GLN A 176 -41.41 3.66 3.08
C GLN A 176 -41.73 5.17 3.05
N GLN A 177 -42.99 5.55 3.33
CA GLN A 177 -43.41 6.96 3.36
C GLN A 177 -42.65 7.76 4.44
N VAL A 178 -42.52 7.18 5.65
CA VAL A 178 -41.68 7.71 6.73
C VAL A 178 -40.23 7.85 6.29
N GLY A 179 -39.69 6.85 5.59
CA GLY A 179 -38.34 6.85 5.02
C GLY A 179 -38.11 8.01 4.05
N HIS A 180 -39.07 8.29 3.15
CA HIS A 180 -38.98 9.42 2.22
C HIS A 180 -38.97 10.78 2.94
N GLU A 181 -39.82 11.01 3.95
CA GLU A 181 -39.79 12.25 4.72
C GLU A 181 -38.49 12.40 5.53
N ARG A 182 -38.05 11.32 6.19
CA ARG A 182 -36.79 11.29 6.94
C ARG A 182 -35.60 11.58 6.04
N ARG A 183 -35.57 11.04 4.82
CA ARG A 183 -34.54 11.32 3.81
C ARG A 183 -34.52 12.79 3.40
N GLN A 184 -35.68 13.40 3.14
CA GLN A 184 -35.76 14.83 2.81
C GLN A 184 -35.18 15.71 3.93
N GLN A 185 -35.45 15.35 5.19
CA GLN A 185 -34.88 16.05 6.36
C GLN A 185 -33.37 15.82 6.49
N ARG A 186 -32.91 14.56 6.43
CA ARG A 186 -31.48 14.18 6.47
C ARG A 186 -30.64 14.81 5.35
N LEU A 187 -31.23 15.05 4.18
CA LEU A 187 -30.57 15.66 3.02
C LEU A 187 -30.82 17.17 2.88
N ALA A 188 -31.65 17.80 3.71
CA ALA A 188 -32.01 19.22 3.56
C ALA A 188 -30.78 20.14 3.51
N ALA A 189 -29.80 19.90 4.40
CA ALA A 189 -28.52 20.63 4.45
C ALA A 189 -27.62 20.39 3.23
N LEU A 190 -27.77 19.26 2.52
CA LEU A 190 -27.07 18.97 1.27
C LEU A 190 -27.81 19.59 0.07
N PHE A 191 -29.14 19.45 0.00
CA PHE A 191 -29.99 20.00 -1.06
C PHE A 191 -29.95 21.53 -1.10
N ALA A 192 -29.89 22.19 0.05
CA ALA A 192 -29.69 23.64 0.15
C ALA A 192 -28.35 24.12 -0.46
N ARG A 193 -27.35 23.23 -0.62
CA ARG A 193 -26.06 23.51 -1.28
C ARG A 193 -26.11 23.28 -2.81
N GLY A 194 -27.26 22.85 -3.38
CA GLY A 194 -27.43 22.59 -4.81
C GLY A 194 -26.48 21.49 -5.35
N PRO A 195 -26.56 20.25 -4.83
CA PRO A 195 -25.46 19.30 -4.93
C PRO A 195 -25.28 18.77 -6.34
N ARG A 196 -24.09 18.99 -6.89
CA ARG A 196 -23.56 18.36 -8.09
C ARG A 196 -22.35 17.52 -7.67
N ILE A 197 -22.35 16.22 -7.91
CA ILE A 197 -21.33 15.29 -7.39
C ILE A 197 -20.83 14.39 -8.53
N VAL A 198 -19.58 14.57 -8.93
CA VAL A 198 -18.88 13.65 -9.83
C VAL A 198 -18.61 12.35 -9.07
N PHE A 199 -18.81 11.21 -9.72
CA PHE A 199 -18.41 9.91 -9.21
C PHE A 199 -18.04 8.96 -10.37
N THR A 200 -17.41 7.84 -10.06
CA THR A 200 -17.04 6.83 -11.07
C THR A 200 -17.81 5.53 -10.84
N LYS A 201 -18.05 4.82 -11.94
CA LYS A 201 -18.57 3.45 -11.92
C LYS A 201 -17.52 2.51 -12.49
N PHE A 202 -16.95 1.62 -11.68
CA PHE A 202 -16.02 0.58 -12.14
C PHE A 202 -15.92 -0.58 -11.14
N ARG A 203 -15.40 -1.74 -11.58
CA ARG A 203 -15.03 -2.83 -10.66
C ARG A 203 -13.60 -2.63 -10.18
N ASP A 204 -13.43 -2.34 -8.89
CA ASP A 204 -12.11 -2.38 -8.25
C ASP A 204 -11.72 -3.85 -7.99
N GLU A 205 -10.63 -4.30 -8.62
CA GLU A 205 -10.07 -5.64 -8.43
C GLU A 205 -8.91 -5.67 -7.42
N GLY A 206 -8.73 -4.62 -6.62
CA GLY A 206 -7.72 -4.56 -5.58
C GLY A 206 -7.85 -5.69 -4.55
N GLN A 207 -6.98 -6.71 -4.67
CA GLN A 207 -6.65 -7.60 -3.56
C GLN A 207 -5.47 -7.00 -2.80
N GLY A 208 -5.73 -6.55 -1.57
CA GLY A 208 -4.74 -5.98 -0.68
C GLY A 208 -4.61 -4.45 -0.76
N TYR A 209 -3.69 -3.94 0.07
CA TYR A 209 -3.38 -2.53 0.28
C TYR A 209 -3.26 -1.70 -1.00
N ALA A 210 -2.37 -2.09 -1.93
CA ALA A 210 -2.00 -1.23 -3.06
C ALA A 210 -3.02 -1.31 -4.22
N PRO A 211 -3.37 -0.18 -4.88
CA PRO A 211 -4.21 -0.22 -6.08
C PRO A 211 -3.48 -0.94 -7.21
N ARG A 212 -4.16 -1.86 -7.91
CA ARG A 212 -3.58 -2.52 -9.10
C ARG A 212 -3.45 -1.48 -10.23
N PRO A 213 -2.23 -1.20 -10.74
CA PRO A 213 -2.06 -0.33 -11.92
C PRO A 213 -2.54 -1.03 -13.19
N ALA A 214 -2.53 -2.36 -13.19
CA ALA A 214 -3.00 -3.24 -14.26
C ALA A 214 -2.39 -2.93 -15.64
N VAL A 215 -1.07 -2.73 -15.68
CA VAL A 215 -0.32 -2.35 -16.90
C VAL A 215 -0.55 -3.37 -18.03
N SER A 216 -0.58 -2.89 -19.28
CA SER A 216 -0.93 -3.67 -20.49
C SER A 216 0.04 -4.82 -20.83
N ASP A 217 1.30 -4.74 -20.39
CA ASP A 217 2.31 -5.81 -20.36
C ASP A 217 2.69 -6.27 -18.94
N GLY A 218 1.92 -5.81 -17.93
CA GLY A 218 2.14 -6.06 -16.52
C GLY A 218 2.00 -7.54 -16.14
N ARG A 219 2.81 -7.98 -15.17
CA ARG A 219 3.00 -9.41 -14.87
C ARG A 219 1.96 -10.01 -13.91
N GLY A 220 1.05 -9.19 -13.38
CA GLY A 220 0.00 -9.64 -12.46
C GLY A 220 -1.17 -8.66 -12.38
N GLY A 221 -2.33 -9.08 -12.89
CA GLY A 221 -3.58 -8.31 -12.82
C GLY A 221 -4.69 -8.95 -13.64
N GLY A 222 -5.93 -8.78 -13.18
CA GLY A 222 -7.10 -8.91 -14.04
C GLY A 222 -7.51 -7.54 -14.59
N PHE A 223 -8.42 -7.57 -15.56
CA PHE A 223 -9.06 -6.37 -16.11
C PHE A 223 -10.52 -6.69 -16.44
N ALA A 224 -11.43 -6.31 -15.55
CA ALA A 224 -12.86 -6.30 -15.78
C ALA A 224 -13.27 -5.03 -16.57
N PRO A 225 -13.72 -5.15 -17.83
CA PRO A 225 -14.25 -4.03 -18.58
C PRO A 225 -15.58 -3.53 -17.98
N GLY A 226 -15.82 -2.22 -18.09
CA GLY A 226 -17.00 -1.54 -17.56
C GLY A 226 -16.59 -0.37 -16.68
N GLY A 227 -16.35 0.79 -17.30
CA GLY A 227 -16.07 2.06 -16.66
C GLY A 227 -17.06 3.15 -17.07
N ALA A 228 -17.41 4.06 -16.17
CA ALA A 228 -18.08 5.32 -16.53
C ALA A 228 -17.69 6.48 -15.60
N LEU A 229 -17.61 7.69 -16.15
CA LEU A 229 -17.64 8.94 -15.40
C LEU A 229 -19.09 9.42 -15.31
N CYS A 230 -19.60 9.63 -14.10
CA CYS A 230 -20.97 10.05 -13.85
C CYS A 230 -21.01 11.35 -13.05
N LEU A 231 -22.11 12.08 -13.21
CA LEU A 231 -22.46 13.25 -12.43
C LEU A 231 -23.85 13.01 -11.83
N LEU A 232 -23.97 13.15 -10.52
CA LEU A 232 -25.23 13.25 -9.80
C LEU A 232 -25.61 14.72 -9.70
N GLU A 233 -26.83 15.08 -10.07
CA GLU A 233 -27.35 16.45 -9.99
C GLU A 233 -28.73 16.43 -9.29
N PHE A 234 -29.07 17.50 -8.57
CA PHE A 234 -30.37 17.68 -7.90
C PHE A 234 -31.24 18.65 -8.71
N ASP A 235 -32.45 18.24 -9.07
CA ASP A 235 -33.38 19.04 -9.89
C ASP A 235 -34.32 19.96 -9.10
N GLY A 236 -34.20 19.99 -7.77
CA GLY A 236 -35.12 20.66 -6.86
C GLY A 236 -36.16 19.71 -6.23
N SER A 237 -36.31 18.48 -6.75
CA SER A 237 -37.20 17.46 -6.21
C SER A 237 -36.49 16.14 -5.92
N GLN A 238 -35.60 15.68 -6.82
CA GLN A 238 -34.93 14.39 -6.76
C GLN A 238 -33.47 14.49 -7.24
N LEU A 239 -32.71 13.42 -6.98
CA LEU A 239 -31.33 13.25 -7.45
C LEU A 239 -31.33 12.37 -8.70
N HIS A 240 -30.79 12.89 -9.80
CA HIS A 240 -30.67 12.14 -11.06
C HIS A 240 -29.19 11.93 -11.43
N THR A 241 -28.87 10.74 -11.95
CA THR A 241 -27.52 10.41 -12.45
C THR A 241 -27.44 10.60 -13.95
N ARG A 242 -26.49 11.41 -14.41
CA ARG A 242 -26.13 11.60 -15.82
C ARG A 242 -24.74 11.02 -16.07
N THR A 243 -24.58 10.20 -17.11
CA THR A 243 -23.24 9.77 -17.55
C THR A 243 -22.57 10.89 -18.33
N LEU A 244 -21.34 11.24 -17.96
CA LEU A 244 -20.50 12.21 -18.69
C LEU A 244 -19.63 11.50 -19.74
N VAL A 245 -19.09 10.33 -19.39
CA VAL A 245 -18.27 9.48 -20.28
C VAL A 245 -18.62 8.02 -20.01
N ASP A 246 -19.03 7.28 -21.04
CA ASP A 246 -19.26 5.83 -20.95
C ASP A 246 -18.08 5.06 -21.55
N SER A 247 -17.68 3.96 -20.92
CA SER A 247 -16.55 3.14 -21.35
C SER A 247 -16.81 1.65 -21.07
N PRO A 248 -17.75 1.02 -21.81
CA PRO A 248 -18.19 -0.35 -21.54
C PRO A 248 -17.11 -1.42 -21.83
N GLN A 249 -16.07 -1.09 -22.60
CA GLN A 249 -14.90 -1.94 -22.86
C GLN A 249 -13.67 -1.55 -22.02
N GLY A 250 -13.71 -0.39 -21.34
CA GLY A 250 -12.60 0.22 -20.63
C GLY A 250 -12.82 0.29 -19.13
N MET A 251 -12.05 1.14 -18.45
CA MET A 251 -12.22 1.47 -17.03
C MET A 251 -11.90 2.95 -16.78
N ILE A 252 -12.78 3.64 -16.05
CA ILE A 252 -12.60 5.05 -15.63
C ILE A 252 -12.57 5.11 -14.11
N ARG A 253 -11.57 5.82 -13.55
CA ARG A 253 -11.32 5.90 -12.12
C ARG A 253 -10.64 7.22 -11.69
N ASP A 254 -10.57 7.40 -10.38
CA ASP A 254 -9.81 8.39 -9.60
C ASP A 254 -10.08 9.88 -9.86
N ALA A 255 -11.35 10.24 -10.04
CA ALA A 255 -11.76 11.63 -10.30
C ALA A 255 -11.21 12.69 -9.29
N ASP A 256 -11.00 13.92 -9.74
CA ASP A 256 -10.89 15.14 -8.93
C ASP A 256 -11.43 16.35 -9.71
N VAL A 257 -11.85 17.38 -8.98
CA VAL A 257 -12.43 18.62 -9.56
C VAL A 257 -11.49 19.79 -9.29
N SER A 258 -11.23 20.61 -10.31
CA SER A 258 -10.40 21.82 -10.21
C SER A 258 -10.92 22.80 -9.15
N PHE A 259 -10.05 23.65 -8.61
CA PHE A 259 -10.45 24.59 -7.54
C PHE A 259 -11.52 25.61 -7.97
N ASP A 260 -11.64 25.88 -9.27
CA ASP A 260 -12.68 26.71 -9.88
C ASP A 260 -13.98 25.95 -10.20
N GLY A 261 -14.01 24.62 -10.06
CA GLY A 261 -15.18 23.78 -10.40
C GLY A 261 -15.43 23.58 -11.89
N GLN A 262 -14.57 24.08 -12.78
CA GLN A 262 -14.80 24.11 -14.24
C GLN A 262 -14.25 22.89 -14.98
N ARG A 263 -13.40 22.06 -14.33
CA ARG A 263 -12.70 20.93 -14.95
C ARG A 263 -12.71 19.70 -14.05
N ILE A 264 -12.85 18.53 -14.67
CA ILE A 264 -12.80 17.22 -14.00
C ILE A 264 -11.59 16.46 -14.53
N LEU A 265 -10.64 16.14 -13.67
CA LEU A 265 -9.50 15.26 -13.94
C LEU A 265 -9.91 13.82 -13.63
N PHE A 266 -9.57 12.87 -14.50
CA PHE A 266 -9.82 11.44 -14.29
C PHE A 266 -8.74 10.58 -14.96
N ALA A 267 -8.63 9.32 -14.52
CA ALA A 267 -7.79 8.32 -15.16
C ALA A 267 -8.67 7.38 -16.00
N TRP A 268 -8.26 7.10 -17.23
CA TRP A 268 -9.02 6.26 -18.17
C TRP A 268 -8.09 5.31 -18.92
N ARG A 269 -8.49 4.03 -18.94
CA ARG A 269 -7.98 2.97 -19.80
C ARG A 269 -9.09 2.56 -20.75
N LYS A 270 -8.86 2.60 -22.06
CA LYS A 270 -9.92 2.39 -23.07
C LYS A 270 -10.29 0.93 -23.30
N ASP A 271 -9.31 0.03 -23.25
CA ASP A 271 -9.51 -1.43 -23.33
C ASP A 271 -8.34 -2.21 -22.69
N ALA A 272 -8.39 -3.54 -22.74
CA ALA A 272 -7.39 -4.43 -22.13
C ALA A 272 -5.95 -4.23 -22.68
N ARG A 273 -5.78 -3.70 -23.89
CA ARG A 273 -4.48 -3.42 -24.54
C ARG A 273 -3.98 -1.98 -24.33
N ASP A 274 -4.80 -1.15 -23.71
CA ASP A 274 -4.48 0.21 -23.30
C ASP A 274 -3.97 0.20 -21.85
N ASP A 275 -3.33 1.29 -21.45
CA ASP A 275 -2.93 1.57 -20.07
C ASP A 275 -3.83 2.67 -19.47
N PHE A 276 -3.78 2.90 -18.15
CA PHE A 276 -4.40 4.12 -17.62
C PHE A 276 -3.57 5.35 -18.01
N HIS A 277 -4.25 6.36 -18.55
CA HIS A 277 -3.68 7.69 -18.75
C HIS A 277 -4.59 8.75 -18.12
N LEU A 278 -4.06 9.95 -17.89
CA LEU A 278 -4.82 11.08 -17.36
C LEU A 278 -5.57 11.82 -18.47
N TYR A 279 -6.82 12.20 -18.18
CA TYR A 279 -7.70 12.97 -19.06
C TYR A 279 -8.41 14.07 -18.25
N GLN A 280 -8.77 15.16 -18.94
CA GLN A 280 -9.54 16.27 -18.41
C GLN A 280 -10.85 16.42 -19.20
N TYR A 281 -11.96 16.60 -18.48
CA TYR A 281 -13.28 16.94 -19.03
C TYR A 281 -13.61 18.38 -18.67
N GLU A 282 -13.90 19.21 -19.67
CA GLU A 282 -14.33 20.60 -19.51
C GLU A 282 -15.85 20.65 -19.20
N VAL A 283 -16.24 21.30 -18.10
CA VAL A 283 -17.62 21.26 -17.58
C VAL A 283 -18.60 22.10 -18.42
N ALA A 284 -18.10 23.05 -19.20
CA ALA A 284 -18.91 23.99 -19.98
C ALA A 284 -19.49 23.40 -21.27
N ASP A 285 -18.71 22.57 -21.98
CA ASP A 285 -19.05 22.03 -23.30
C ASP A 285 -18.88 20.50 -23.41
N GLY A 286 -18.28 19.86 -22.41
CA GLY A 286 -18.03 18.42 -22.37
C GLY A 286 -16.80 17.97 -23.18
N GLN A 287 -15.92 18.88 -23.60
CA GLN A 287 -14.69 18.51 -24.30
C GLN A 287 -13.77 17.64 -23.43
N ILE A 288 -13.14 16.64 -24.05
CA ILE A 288 -12.22 15.71 -23.38
C ILE A 288 -10.81 15.86 -23.96
N ARG A 289 -9.86 16.26 -23.12
CA ARG A 289 -8.44 16.34 -23.46
C ARG A 289 -7.67 15.21 -22.78
N GLN A 290 -6.89 14.46 -23.55
CA GLN A 290 -5.88 13.54 -23.00
C GLN A 290 -4.64 14.36 -22.55
N LEU A 291 -4.13 14.07 -21.35
CA LEU A 291 -3.00 14.79 -20.73
C LEU A 291 -1.71 13.94 -20.70
N THR A 292 -1.81 12.64 -20.46
CA THR A 292 -0.66 11.72 -20.54
C THR A 292 -0.88 10.62 -21.58
N ALA A 293 0.20 10.01 -22.04
CA ALA A 293 0.18 8.95 -23.04
C ALA A 293 1.42 8.06 -22.95
N GLY A 294 1.33 6.88 -23.57
CA GLY A 294 2.41 5.91 -23.75
C GLY A 294 1.91 4.47 -23.64
N LYS A 295 2.83 3.54 -23.35
CA LYS A 295 2.57 2.12 -23.11
C LYS A 295 3.60 1.56 -22.12
N GLY A 296 3.23 0.49 -21.41
CA GLY A 296 4.11 -0.16 -20.43
C GLY A 296 4.21 0.60 -19.11
N PHE A 297 3.27 1.51 -18.87
CA PHE A 297 3.07 2.18 -17.59
C PHE A 297 1.65 2.73 -17.49
N ALA A 298 1.14 2.85 -16.26
CA ALA A 298 -0.17 3.41 -15.95
C ALA A 298 -0.01 4.72 -15.16
N ASP A 299 -0.66 5.80 -15.59
CA ASP A 299 -0.78 7.08 -14.89
C ASP A 299 -2.21 7.24 -14.33
N TYR A 300 -2.35 7.33 -13.01
CA TYR A 300 -3.66 7.29 -12.33
C TYR A 300 -3.65 8.04 -10.99
N GLN A 301 -4.76 8.07 -10.24
CA GLN A 301 -4.86 8.85 -8.99
C GLN A 301 -4.51 10.35 -9.11
N GLY A 302 -4.81 10.97 -10.25
CA GLY A 302 -4.54 12.40 -10.50
C GLY A 302 -5.29 13.36 -9.56
N LYS A 303 -4.63 14.42 -9.09
CA LYS A 303 -5.20 15.51 -8.27
C LYS A 303 -4.64 16.86 -8.71
N TYR A 304 -5.47 17.90 -8.71
CA TYR A 304 -5.03 19.26 -9.05
C TYR A 304 -4.21 19.89 -7.91
N LEU A 305 -3.07 20.50 -8.25
CA LEU A 305 -2.21 21.25 -7.33
C LEU A 305 -2.60 22.74 -7.30
N PRO A 306 -2.34 23.47 -6.19
CA PRO A 306 -2.76 24.88 -6.08
C PRO A 306 -2.05 25.84 -7.05
N ASP A 307 -0.88 25.45 -7.56
CA ASP A 307 -0.13 26.16 -8.60
C ASP A 307 -0.62 25.87 -10.04
N GLY A 308 -1.66 25.04 -10.19
CA GLY A 308 -2.21 24.62 -11.47
C GLY A 308 -1.56 23.36 -12.07
N GLY A 309 -0.50 22.83 -11.46
CA GLY A 309 0.04 21.52 -11.82
C GLY A 309 -0.88 20.36 -11.45
N ILE A 310 -0.46 19.14 -11.78
CA ILE A 310 -1.16 17.91 -11.41
C ILE A 310 -0.16 16.96 -10.74
N VAL A 311 -0.56 16.36 -9.61
CA VAL A 311 0.14 15.21 -8.99
C VAL A 311 -0.64 13.93 -9.28
N PHE A 312 0.06 12.83 -9.53
CA PHE A 312 -0.54 11.53 -9.86
C PHE A 312 0.36 10.36 -9.44
N SER A 313 -0.23 9.17 -9.30
CA SER A 313 0.49 7.91 -9.12
C SER A 313 0.88 7.35 -10.49
N SER A 314 2.11 6.84 -10.65
CA SER A 314 2.54 6.23 -11.91
C SER A 314 3.56 5.10 -11.75
N THR A 315 3.46 4.06 -12.59
CA THR A 315 4.41 2.94 -12.66
C THR A 315 5.65 3.19 -13.52
N ARG A 316 5.82 4.42 -14.05
CA ARG A 316 7.00 4.87 -14.82
C ARG A 316 8.35 4.71 -14.09
N CYS A 317 8.36 4.27 -12.84
CA CYS A 317 9.56 3.93 -12.08
C CYS A 317 10.15 2.55 -12.41
N VAL A 318 9.42 1.67 -13.11
CA VAL A 318 9.87 0.32 -13.52
C VAL A 318 10.45 -0.49 -12.35
N GLN A 319 9.61 -0.66 -11.33
CA GLN A 319 9.89 -1.41 -10.09
C GLN A 319 8.78 -2.44 -9.87
N THR A 320 9.06 -3.54 -9.17
CA THR A 320 8.04 -4.53 -8.78
C THR A 320 8.07 -4.80 -7.28
N SER A 321 6.92 -5.18 -6.71
CA SER A 321 6.78 -5.34 -5.26
C SER A 321 7.53 -6.56 -4.72
N ASP A 322 8.01 -6.42 -3.49
CA ASP A 322 8.92 -7.37 -2.86
C ASP A 322 8.21 -8.65 -2.39
N CYS A 323 6.88 -8.61 -2.31
CA CYS A 323 6.03 -9.64 -1.72
C CYS A 323 4.85 -10.05 -2.63
N ILE A 324 4.80 -9.60 -3.89
CA ILE A 324 3.81 -10.03 -4.91
C ILE A 324 4.22 -9.49 -6.28
N ASP A 325 3.91 -10.20 -7.37
CA ASP A 325 4.12 -9.73 -8.75
C ASP A 325 3.10 -8.65 -9.12
N ILE A 326 3.33 -7.42 -8.65
CA ILE A 326 2.66 -6.21 -9.13
C ILE A 326 3.69 -5.14 -9.48
N ASP A 327 3.32 -4.27 -10.40
CA ASP A 327 4.08 -3.07 -10.74
C ASP A 327 3.96 -2.04 -9.61
N VAL A 328 5.09 -1.45 -9.22
CA VAL A 328 5.15 -0.42 -8.19
C VAL A 328 4.79 0.93 -8.79
N SER A 329 3.96 1.69 -8.08
CA SER A 329 3.63 3.08 -8.42
C SER A 329 4.27 4.06 -7.45
N ASN A 330 4.77 5.18 -7.95
CA ASN A 330 5.28 6.29 -7.13
C ASN A 330 4.58 7.59 -7.53
N LEU A 331 4.73 8.65 -6.73
CA LEU A 331 4.13 9.95 -7.06
C LEU A 331 4.97 10.69 -8.11
N TYR A 332 4.28 11.21 -9.12
CA TYR A 332 4.81 12.05 -10.19
C TYR A 332 4.02 13.36 -10.26
N ARG A 333 4.61 14.38 -10.89
CA ARG A 333 3.98 15.68 -11.17
C ARG A 333 4.14 16.04 -12.64
N CYS A 334 3.14 16.72 -13.21
CA CYS A 334 3.22 17.42 -14.49
C CYS A 334 2.59 18.83 -14.39
N ASN A 335 2.74 19.59 -15.47
CA ASN A 335 2.05 20.86 -15.70
C ASN A 335 0.57 20.63 -16.08
N ALA A 336 -0.25 21.68 -16.04
CA ALA A 336 -1.68 21.64 -16.36
C ALA A 336 -2.03 21.04 -17.74
N ASP A 337 -1.08 21.08 -18.69
CA ASP A 337 -1.22 20.63 -20.07
C ASP A 337 -0.75 19.17 -20.29
N GLY A 338 -0.19 18.53 -19.26
CA GLY A 338 0.45 17.21 -19.30
C GLY A 338 1.98 17.22 -19.45
N SER A 339 2.59 18.37 -19.74
CA SER A 339 4.04 18.48 -19.97
C SER A 339 4.87 18.43 -18.67
N GLY A 340 6.19 18.23 -18.79
CA GLY A 340 7.10 18.35 -17.65
C GLY A 340 6.97 17.24 -16.59
N ILE A 341 6.59 16.02 -16.99
CA ILE A 341 6.44 14.86 -16.09
C ILE A 341 7.75 14.60 -15.32
N ARG A 342 7.71 14.66 -13.98
CA ARG A 342 8.83 14.30 -13.10
C ARG A 342 8.41 13.48 -11.89
N ARG A 343 9.27 12.55 -11.46
CA ARG A 343 9.10 11.73 -10.24
C ARG A 343 9.32 12.59 -8.99
N LEU A 344 8.50 12.40 -7.96
CA LEU A 344 8.58 13.07 -6.66
C LEU A 344 9.07 12.12 -5.56
N GLY A 345 8.36 11.01 -5.35
CA GLY A 345 8.73 9.94 -4.42
C GLY A 345 9.68 8.95 -5.08
N PHE A 346 10.69 8.47 -4.33
CA PHE A 346 11.64 7.45 -4.77
C PHE A 346 11.61 6.31 -3.76
N ASP A 347 10.47 5.64 -3.73
CA ASP A 347 10.07 4.67 -2.72
C ASP A 347 10.22 3.22 -3.23
N GLN A 348 10.49 2.31 -2.31
CA GLN A 348 10.71 0.87 -2.51
C GLN A 348 9.54 0.17 -3.22
N VAL A 349 8.36 0.34 -2.62
CA VAL A 349 7.07 -0.23 -3.01
C VAL A 349 6.03 0.89 -3.23
N SER A 350 4.77 0.54 -3.50
CA SER A 350 3.79 1.51 -3.99
C SER A 350 3.42 2.62 -2.99
N THR A 351 3.50 3.86 -3.47
CA THR A 351 3.07 5.08 -2.79
C THR A 351 1.79 5.58 -3.44
N CYS A 352 0.73 5.76 -2.64
CA CYS A 352 -0.67 5.72 -3.10
C CYS A 352 -1.54 6.82 -2.48
N PHE A 353 -2.74 6.99 -3.06
CA PHE A 353 -3.82 7.82 -2.54
C PHE A 353 -3.43 9.30 -2.26
N PRO A 354 -2.80 10.01 -3.21
CA PRO A 354 -2.49 11.43 -3.03
C PRO A 354 -3.76 12.27 -2.83
N SER A 355 -3.67 13.27 -1.96
CA SER A 355 -4.63 14.37 -1.81
C SER A 355 -3.89 15.66 -1.47
N VAL A 356 -4.56 16.82 -1.57
CA VAL A 356 -3.96 18.12 -1.24
C VAL A 356 -4.56 18.64 0.07
N LEU A 357 -3.69 19.04 1.00
CA LEU A 357 -4.05 19.61 2.30
C LEU A 357 -4.41 21.10 2.20
N ASN A 358 -5.07 21.61 3.24
CA ASN A 358 -5.42 23.03 3.38
C ASN A 358 -4.20 23.97 3.39
N ASP A 359 -3.01 23.46 3.75
CA ASP A 359 -1.74 24.17 3.72
C ASP A 359 -0.96 24.07 2.38
N GLY A 360 -1.55 23.43 1.37
CA GLY A 360 -0.98 23.29 0.03
C GLY A 360 -0.04 22.11 -0.16
N ARG A 361 0.29 21.35 0.89
CA ARG A 361 1.09 20.12 0.78
C ARG A 361 0.29 18.96 0.20
N ILE A 362 0.99 18.01 -0.41
CA ILE A 362 0.45 16.70 -0.80
C ILE A 362 0.48 15.78 0.42
N LEU A 363 -0.66 15.21 0.80
CA LEU A 363 -0.77 14.07 1.71
C LEU A 363 -0.88 12.78 0.87
N TYR A 364 -0.29 11.69 1.32
CA TYR A 364 -0.32 10.40 0.64
C TYR A 364 -0.08 9.25 1.62
N THR A 365 -0.29 8.01 1.19
CA THR A 365 0.02 6.80 1.98
C THR A 365 1.24 6.10 1.39
N ARG A 366 2.23 5.78 2.22
CA ARG A 366 3.47 5.12 1.80
C ARG A 366 3.55 3.71 2.37
N TRP A 367 3.85 2.74 1.52
CA TRP A 367 4.17 1.36 1.91
C TRP A 367 5.67 1.25 2.22
N GLU A 368 6.05 0.60 3.32
CA GLU A 368 7.29 0.94 4.04
C GLU A 368 7.89 -0.27 4.77
N TYR A 369 8.96 -0.87 4.20
CA TYR A 369 9.54 -2.13 4.66
C TYR A 369 10.94 -2.02 5.27
N GLN A 370 11.49 -0.82 5.45
CA GLN A 370 12.93 -0.65 5.69
C GLN A 370 13.39 -1.25 7.03
N ASP A 371 13.98 -2.45 6.94
CA ASP A 371 14.29 -3.35 8.05
C ASP A 371 13.10 -3.58 9.01
N ARG A 372 11.87 -3.68 8.46
CA ARG A 372 10.63 -3.95 9.20
C ARG A 372 9.59 -4.73 8.39
N GLY A 373 8.75 -5.48 9.10
CA GLY A 373 7.78 -6.39 8.48
C GLY A 373 6.61 -5.70 7.78
N GLN A 374 6.07 -6.40 6.79
CA GLN A 374 5.30 -5.77 5.72
C GLN A 374 3.89 -5.30 6.08
N ILE A 375 3.23 -6.01 7.00
CA ILE A 375 1.76 -5.99 7.14
C ILE A 375 1.26 -4.66 7.72
N PHE A 376 1.94 -4.11 8.73
CA PHE A 376 1.42 -3.01 9.56
C PHE A 376 1.92 -1.59 9.23
N PRO A 377 3.14 -1.37 8.66
CA PRO A 377 3.58 -0.03 8.29
C PRO A 377 3.05 0.37 6.90
N GLN A 378 1.82 0.90 6.84
CA GLN A 378 1.36 1.75 5.73
C GLN A 378 0.94 3.15 6.22
N PRO A 379 1.92 3.96 6.70
CA PRO A 379 1.68 5.29 7.23
C PRO A 379 1.23 6.34 6.21
N LEU A 380 0.58 7.38 6.73
CA LEU A 380 0.44 8.64 6.01
C LEU A 380 1.76 9.41 6.02
N PHE A 381 2.10 10.01 4.89
CA PHE A 381 3.23 10.91 4.67
C PHE A 381 2.74 12.21 4.01
N ALA A 382 3.53 13.28 4.12
CA ALA A 382 3.28 14.54 3.45
C ALA A 382 4.55 15.09 2.78
N MET A 383 4.39 15.82 1.67
CA MET A 383 5.46 16.51 0.94
C MET A 383 4.96 17.85 0.36
N ASN A 384 5.87 18.73 -0.04
CA ASN A 384 5.54 19.91 -0.83
C ASN A 384 5.18 19.51 -2.29
N PRO A 385 4.40 20.33 -3.03
CA PRO A 385 4.07 20.13 -4.45
C PRO A 385 5.26 19.98 -5.41
N ASP A 386 6.49 20.26 -4.97
CA ASP A 386 7.72 20.10 -5.74
C ASP A 386 8.52 18.83 -5.39
N GLY A 387 8.01 18.01 -4.45
CA GLY A 387 8.66 16.79 -3.96
C GLY A 387 9.64 17.00 -2.81
N THR A 388 9.81 18.23 -2.30
CA THR A 388 10.63 18.52 -1.11
C THR A 388 9.87 18.28 0.20
N ALA A 389 10.59 18.32 1.32
CA ALA A 389 10.08 18.20 2.69
C ALA A 389 9.27 16.93 2.97
N GLN A 390 9.68 15.80 2.38
CA GLN A 390 9.00 14.50 2.56
C GLN A 390 9.10 14.03 4.01
N VAL A 391 7.96 13.91 4.70
CA VAL A 391 7.91 13.64 6.13
C VAL A 391 6.69 12.81 6.52
N GLY A 392 6.90 11.78 7.35
CA GLY A 392 5.80 10.97 7.88
C GLY A 392 4.80 11.81 8.68
N TYR A 393 3.52 11.66 8.37
CA TYR A 393 2.42 12.44 8.92
C TYR A 393 1.74 11.72 10.11
N TYR A 394 1.40 10.43 9.94
CA TYR A 394 0.79 9.58 10.97
C TYR A 394 1.12 8.08 10.75
N GLY A 395 1.33 7.32 11.82
CA GLY A 395 1.38 5.84 11.83
C GLY A 395 2.72 5.21 11.45
N ASN A 396 3.81 5.98 11.38
CA ASN A 396 5.08 5.51 10.83
C ASN A 396 5.81 4.48 11.71
N ASN A 397 5.45 4.33 12.98
CA ASN A 397 6.10 3.43 13.95
C ASN A 397 5.06 2.63 14.74
N SER A 398 3.94 2.31 14.09
CA SER A 398 2.72 1.79 14.71
C SER A 398 2.35 0.40 14.20
N TRP A 399 1.59 -0.35 14.98
CA TRP A 399 0.83 -1.51 14.50
C TRP A 399 -0.58 -1.14 14.03
N PHE A 400 -1.19 -0.16 14.69
CA PHE A 400 -2.54 0.28 14.38
C PHE A 400 -2.54 1.74 13.87
N PRO A 401 -3.32 2.07 12.85
CA PRO A 401 -4.07 1.19 11.95
C PRO A 401 -3.12 0.39 11.05
N THR A 402 -3.47 -0.86 10.72
CA THR A 402 -2.69 -1.73 9.81
C THR A 402 -2.44 -1.04 8.45
N ALA A 403 -3.45 -0.36 7.93
CA ALA A 403 -3.33 0.55 6.80
C ALA A 403 -4.26 1.76 6.92
N ILE A 404 -3.83 2.92 6.40
CA ILE A 404 -4.60 4.17 6.40
C ILE A 404 -4.83 4.61 4.94
N HIS A 405 -6.01 4.35 4.39
CA HIS A 405 -6.33 4.62 2.99
C HIS A 405 -7.06 5.96 2.78
N HIS A 406 -7.02 6.46 1.55
CA HIS A 406 -7.93 7.49 1.02
C HIS A 406 -7.98 8.81 1.83
N ALA A 407 -6.89 9.14 2.51
CA ALA A 407 -6.85 10.25 3.45
C ALA A 407 -6.98 11.63 2.76
N ARG A 408 -7.87 12.50 3.26
CA ARG A 408 -8.14 13.85 2.74
C ARG A 408 -8.24 14.87 3.88
N GLY A 409 -7.65 16.04 3.70
CA GLY A 409 -7.77 17.15 4.67
C GLY A 409 -9.22 17.62 4.84
N VAL A 410 -9.63 17.88 6.07
CA VAL A 410 -10.98 18.37 6.41
C VAL A 410 -11.00 19.91 6.29
N PRO A 411 -11.88 20.52 5.48
CA PRO A 411 -11.88 21.95 5.21
C PRO A 411 -11.88 22.82 6.48
N GLY A 412 -11.06 23.88 6.49
CA GLY A 412 -10.95 24.81 7.62
C GLY A 412 -10.18 24.31 8.84
N THR A 413 -9.62 23.09 8.80
CA THR A 413 -8.94 22.46 9.96
C THR A 413 -7.54 21.93 9.62
N GLN A 414 -6.81 21.44 10.64
CA GLN A 414 -5.59 20.65 10.47
C GLN A 414 -5.82 19.13 10.57
N LYS A 415 -7.09 18.68 10.55
CA LYS A 415 -7.51 17.28 10.66
C LYS A 415 -7.63 16.62 9.29
N VAL A 416 -7.59 15.29 9.28
CA VAL A 416 -7.68 14.46 8.07
C VAL A 416 -8.73 13.38 8.26
N LEU A 417 -9.63 13.22 7.29
CA LEU A 417 -10.59 12.11 7.23
C LEU A 417 -10.00 10.99 6.37
N ALA A 418 -10.01 9.76 6.86
CA ALA A 418 -9.35 8.60 6.23
C ALA A 418 -10.13 7.29 6.47
N ILE A 419 -9.68 6.21 5.82
CA ILE A 419 -10.21 4.85 5.97
C ILE A 419 -9.19 3.97 6.68
N LEU A 420 -9.60 3.32 7.77
CA LEU A 420 -8.77 2.37 8.52
C LEU A 420 -9.08 0.95 8.07
N THR A 421 -8.08 0.25 7.53
CA THR A 421 -8.28 -1.06 6.89
C THR A 421 -7.12 -2.01 7.18
N GLY A 422 -7.30 -3.26 6.78
CA GLY A 422 -6.26 -4.29 6.81
C GLY A 422 -5.29 -4.21 5.64
N HIS A 423 -4.28 -5.09 5.67
CA HIS A 423 -3.28 -5.20 4.60
C HIS A 423 -3.75 -6.12 3.47
N HIS A 424 -4.14 -7.35 3.77
CA HIS A 424 -4.64 -8.31 2.77
C HIS A 424 -6.16 -8.19 2.50
N THR A 425 -6.73 -6.99 2.57
CA THR A 425 -8.17 -6.73 2.40
C THR A 425 -8.47 -6.00 1.08
N PRO A 426 -9.75 -5.92 0.65
CA PRO A 426 -10.18 -4.85 -0.24
C PRO A 426 -9.87 -3.47 0.37
N GLN A 427 -9.82 -2.43 -0.46
CA GLN A 427 -9.43 -1.06 -0.05
C GLN A 427 -10.52 -0.31 0.75
N MET A 428 -11.32 -1.00 1.57
CA MET A 428 -12.52 -0.47 2.23
C MET A 428 -12.51 -0.87 3.70
N GLY A 429 -12.88 0.03 4.61
CA GLY A 429 -12.77 -0.22 6.06
C GLY A 429 -13.53 0.77 6.92
N GLU A 430 -13.10 0.96 8.16
CA GLU A 430 -13.75 1.87 9.13
C GLU A 430 -13.42 3.34 8.81
N LEU A 431 -14.40 4.23 8.82
CA LEU A 431 -14.19 5.67 8.63
C LEU A 431 -13.56 6.28 9.88
N ALA A 432 -12.51 7.10 9.75
CA ALA A 432 -11.87 7.75 10.90
C ALA A 432 -11.37 9.17 10.63
N LEU A 433 -11.50 10.02 11.64
CA LEU A 433 -10.91 11.34 11.73
C LEU A 433 -9.56 11.24 12.47
N ILE A 434 -8.52 11.82 11.89
CA ILE A 434 -7.15 11.83 12.37
C ILE A 434 -6.76 13.27 12.72
N ASP A 435 -6.50 13.52 14.00
CA ASP A 435 -6.00 14.79 14.51
C ASP A 435 -4.55 14.65 14.97
N THR A 436 -3.63 15.24 14.20
CA THR A 436 -2.20 15.11 14.49
C THR A 436 -1.69 15.96 15.65
N SER A 437 -2.53 16.80 16.27
CA SER A 437 -2.18 17.53 17.48
C SER A 437 -2.19 16.63 18.73
N LEU A 438 -3.14 15.70 18.79
CA LEU A 438 -3.33 14.75 19.90
C LEU A 438 -2.29 13.62 19.91
N GLY A 439 -1.74 13.28 18.74
CA GLY A 439 -0.71 12.26 18.59
C GLY A 439 -0.43 11.93 17.12
N ARG A 440 0.52 11.03 16.87
CA ARG A 440 0.95 10.64 15.50
C ARG A 440 1.18 9.15 15.29
N GLU A 441 0.92 8.33 16.31
CA GLU A 441 1.20 6.90 16.31
C GLU A 441 0.09 6.14 17.08
N GLU A 442 -0.14 4.88 16.75
CA GLU A 442 -1.21 4.03 17.28
C GLU A 442 -2.59 4.71 17.23
N ALA A 443 -3.47 4.46 18.20
CA ALA A 443 -4.80 5.06 18.28
C ALA A 443 -4.82 6.53 18.79
N THR A 444 -3.67 7.15 19.09
CA THR A 444 -3.59 8.39 19.90
C THR A 444 -4.34 9.58 19.29
N GLY A 445 -4.14 9.85 18.00
CA GLY A 445 -4.82 10.91 17.25
C GLY A 445 -6.08 10.46 16.51
N ILE A 446 -6.61 9.26 16.78
CA ILE A 446 -7.70 8.65 16.00
C ILE A 446 -9.04 8.72 16.73
N LEU A 447 -10.07 9.11 15.98
CA LEU A 447 -11.47 8.94 16.30
C LEU A 447 -12.14 8.21 15.13
N CYS A 448 -12.58 6.97 15.32
CA CYS A 448 -13.47 6.31 14.36
C CYS A 448 -14.80 7.07 14.33
N MET A 449 -15.44 7.12 13.17
CA MET A 449 -16.62 7.96 12.89
C MET A 449 -17.78 7.09 12.41
N ALA A 450 -19.00 7.65 12.44
CA ALA A 450 -20.22 6.96 12.03
C ALA A 450 -20.49 5.64 12.81
N PRO A 451 -20.55 5.65 14.17
CA PRO A 451 -20.57 6.81 15.08
C PRO A 451 -19.21 7.13 15.73
N PRO A 452 -19.05 8.27 16.44
CA PRO A 452 -17.79 8.69 17.06
C PRO A 452 -17.31 7.75 18.17
N ARG A 453 -16.15 7.14 18.00
CA ARG A 453 -15.59 6.14 18.94
C ARG A 453 -14.06 6.14 18.91
N ARG A 454 -13.40 6.16 20.06
CA ARG A 454 -11.95 5.91 20.13
C ARG A 454 -11.69 4.41 19.92
N PRO A 455 -10.84 4.00 18.96
CA PRO A 455 -10.46 2.60 18.80
C PRO A 455 -9.45 2.16 19.87
N ALA A 456 -9.44 0.88 20.18
CA ALA A 456 -8.28 0.24 20.81
C ALA A 456 -7.28 -0.15 19.69
N PRO A 457 -5.95 0.04 19.89
CA PRO A 457 -4.96 -0.41 18.92
C PRO A 457 -4.94 -1.93 18.89
N VAL A 458 -5.10 -2.51 17.70
CA VAL A 458 -5.16 -3.98 17.48
C VAL A 458 -4.28 -4.40 16.31
N ARG A 459 -3.64 -5.57 16.44
CA ARG A 459 -2.70 -6.13 15.46
C ARG A 459 -3.44 -7.10 14.52
N VAL A 460 -4.31 -6.57 13.67
CA VAL A 460 -5.21 -7.36 12.82
C VAL A 460 -4.97 -7.06 11.34
N ASP A 461 -4.39 -8.04 10.63
CA ASP A 461 -4.13 -8.00 9.19
C ASP A 461 -5.41 -7.75 8.36
N HIS A 462 -6.57 -8.26 8.81
CA HIS A 462 -7.86 -8.08 8.14
C HIS A 462 -8.77 -7.04 8.84
N TYR A 463 -8.20 -5.90 9.25
CA TYR A 463 -8.96 -4.84 9.94
C TYR A 463 -10.09 -4.23 9.09
N GLY A 464 -11.13 -3.71 9.75
CA GLY A 464 -12.23 -2.99 9.13
C GLY A 464 -13.28 -3.84 8.39
N GLN A 465 -13.10 -5.17 8.28
CA GLN A 465 -13.92 -6.00 7.37
C GLN A 465 -15.25 -6.54 7.92
N GLN A 466 -15.60 -6.29 9.20
CA GLN A 466 -16.70 -6.99 9.89
C GLN A 466 -18.05 -6.25 9.90
N ALA A 467 -18.05 -4.98 9.52
CA ALA A 467 -19.17 -4.05 9.59
C ALA A 467 -19.44 -3.41 8.21
N ASP A 468 -20.15 -2.29 8.19
CA ASP A 468 -20.23 -1.38 7.04
C ASP A 468 -18.82 -0.88 6.66
N ARG A 469 -18.49 -0.85 5.36
CA ARG A 469 -17.13 -0.53 4.87
C ARG A 469 -17.12 0.68 3.95
N PHE A 470 -16.35 1.69 4.33
CA PHE A 470 -16.24 2.98 3.64
C PHE A 470 -15.02 3.01 2.69
N GLN A 471 -15.13 3.77 1.61
CA GLN A 471 -14.10 4.00 0.58
C GLN A 471 -14.13 5.47 0.12
N TYR A 472 -12.98 6.03 -0.26
CA TYR A 472 -12.86 7.39 -0.83
C TYR A 472 -13.72 8.48 -0.15
N PRO A 473 -13.51 8.77 1.15
CA PRO A 473 -14.27 9.80 1.85
C PRO A 473 -13.89 11.21 1.37
N TYR A 474 -14.90 12.07 1.28
CA TYR A 474 -14.77 13.50 0.95
C TYR A 474 -15.43 14.30 2.08
N PRO A 475 -14.67 14.93 2.98
CA PRO A 475 -15.25 15.81 3.99
C PRO A 475 -15.78 17.09 3.36
N LEU A 476 -17.03 17.44 3.66
CA LEU A 476 -17.61 18.75 3.36
C LEU A 476 -17.22 19.74 4.47
N ASP A 477 -17.24 19.26 5.71
CA ASP A 477 -16.84 19.95 6.94
C ASP A 477 -16.41 18.89 8.00
N GLU A 478 -16.33 19.25 9.29
CA GLU A 478 -15.99 18.28 10.36
C GLU A 478 -17.09 17.24 10.63
N THR A 479 -18.35 17.50 10.25
CA THR A 479 -19.51 16.69 10.66
C THR A 479 -20.24 16.01 9.51
N GLU A 480 -20.13 16.53 8.28
CA GLU A 480 -20.83 16.04 7.08
C GLU A 480 -19.84 15.65 5.95
N TYR A 481 -20.02 14.45 5.38
CA TYR A 481 -19.11 13.86 4.40
C TYR A 481 -19.87 13.17 3.25
N LEU A 482 -19.21 13.02 2.11
CA LEU A 482 -19.56 12.03 1.09
C LEU A 482 -18.62 10.84 1.20
N ALA A 483 -19.08 9.63 0.87
CA ALA A 483 -18.22 8.45 0.79
C ALA A 483 -18.75 7.43 -0.23
N GLY A 484 -17.87 6.58 -0.74
CA GLY A 484 -18.28 5.24 -1.15
C GLY A 484 -18.57 4.42 0.11
N LEU A 485 -19.69 3.71 0.16
CA LEU A 485 -20.01 2.80 1.27
C LEU A 485 -20.60 1.50 0.73
N TRP A 486 -20.09 0.40 1.26
CA TRP A 486 -20.52 -0.97 1.07
C TRP A 486 -21.24 -1.42 2.36
N PRO A 487 -22.59 -1.46 2.37
CA PRO A 487 -23.33 -1.92 3.54
C PRO A 487 -23.04 -3.38 3.88
N ARG A 488 -23.11 -3.72 5.16
CA ARG A 488 -23.09 -5.11 5.63
C ARG A 488 -24.23 -5.89 4.97
N HIS A 489 -24.02 -7.18 4.72
CA HIS A 489 -24.95 -8.09 4.04
C HIS A 489 -25.22 -7.81 2.55
N VAL A 490 -25.20 -6.56 2.07
CA VAL A 490 -25.42 -6.23 0.64
C VAL A 490 -24.09 -6.03 -0.11
N PRO A 491 -23.74 -6.88 -1.09
CA PRO A 491 -22.47 -6.82 -1.80
C PRO A 491 -22.43 -5.73 -2.90
N ARG A 492 -22.76 -4.48 -2.54
CA ARG A 492 -22.73 -3.33 -3.47
C ARG A 492 -22.23 -2.06 -2.79
N LEU A 493 -21.18 -1.49 -3.38
CA LEU A 493 -20.69 -0.15 -3.09
C LEU A 493 -21.58 0.91 -3.78
N GLY A 494 -22.13 1.82 -2.99
CA GLY A 494 -22.84 3.02 -3.46
C GLY A 494 -22.15 4.30 -3.03
N VAL A 495 -22.56 5.44 -3.60
CA VAL A 495 -22.18 6.78 -3.13
C VAL A 495 -23.20 7.23 -2.09
N TYR A 496 -22.73 7.66 -0.92
CA TYR A 496 -23.55 8.05 0.22
C TYR A 496 -23.23 9.45 0.73
N TYR A 497 -24.24 10.08 1.32
CA TYR A 497 -24.09 11.13 2.32
C TYR A 497 -23.94 10.47 3.69
N VAL A 498 -22.99 10.95 4.51
CA VAL A 498 -22.67 10.39 5.82
C VAL A 498 -22.45 11.52 6.82
N ARG A 499 -23.16 11.49 7.94
CA ARG A 499 -22.96 12.39 9.08
C ARG A 499 -22.13 11.72 10.18
N GLN A 500 -21.44 12.52 10.97
CA GLN A 500 -20.54 12.08 12.05
C GLN A 500 -21.16 11.05 13.00
N ASP A 501 -22.45 11.20 13.31
CA ASP A 501 -23.23 10.34 14.22
C ASP A 501 -23.60 8.97 13.63
N GLY A 502 -23.36 8.75 12.33
CA GLY A 502 -23.71 7.51 11.62
C GLY A 502 -25.00 7.60 10.81
N GLY A 503 -25.75 8.70 10.90
CA GLY A 503 -26.87 8.96 10.00
C GLY A 503 -26.38 9.04 8.54
N ARG A 504 -26.96 8.21 7.66
CA ARG A 504 -26.56 8.12 6.26
C ARG A 504 -27.73 8.08 5.29
N GLU A 505 -27.49 8.51 4.06
CA GLU A 505 -28.44 8.41 2.96
C GLU A 505 -27.72 8.03 1.66
N LEU A 506 -28.18 6.96 1.00
CA LEU A 506 -27.66 6.56 -0.31
C LEU A 506 -28.00 7.63 -1.36
N LEU A 507 -27.00 8.12 -2.09
CA LEU A 507 -27.16 9.14 -3.13
C LEU A 507 -27.18 8.54 -4.54
N ALA A 508 -26.31 7.56 -4.82
CA ALA A 508 -26.26 6.88 -6.12
C ALA A 508 -25.81 5.41 -5.99
N ALA A 509 -26.52 4.53 -6.69
CA ALA A 509 -26.15 3.12 -6.87
C ALA A 509 -26.44 2.69 -8.31
N ASP A 510 -25.77 1.63 -8.77
CA ASP A 510 -26.01 0.98 -10.06
C ASP A 510 -26.12 -0.54 -9.82
N PRO A 511 -27.09 -1.24 -10.42
CA PRO A 511 -27.29 -2.66 -10.15
C PRO A 511 -26.17 -3.55 -10.71
N ARG A 512 -25.35 -3.05 -11.64
CA ARG A 512 -24.29 -3.80 -12.34
C ARG A 512 -22.89 -3.44 -11.85
N LEU A 513 -22.60 -2.15 -11.64
CA LEU A 513 -21.26 -1.64 -11.31
C LEU A 513 -21.22 -0.95 -9.94
N PRO A 514 -20.14 -1.12 -9.15
CA PRO A 514 -19.86 -0.30 -7.96
C PRO A 514 -19.86 1.19 -8.30
N CYS A 515 -20.51 2.02 -7.48
CA CYS A 515 -20.44 3.49 -7.57
C CYS A 515 -19.50 4.01 -6.47
N THR A 516 -18.46 4.76 -6.82
CA THR A 516 -17.40 5.18 -5.87
C THR A 516 -16.76 6.52 -6.24
N GLN A 517 -15.82 6.97 -5.41
CA GLN A 517 -15.01 8.19 -5.60
C GLN A 517 -15.86 9.47 -5.77
N PRO A 518 -16.76 9.80 -4.83
CA PRO A 518 -17.55 11.02 -4.89
C PRO A 518 -16.69 12.28 -4.70
N VAL A 519 -16.90 13.27 -5.57
CA VAL A 519 -16.24 14.57 -5.57
C VAL A 519 -17.28 15.66 -5.91
N PRO A 520 -17.55 16.64 -5.04
CA PRO A 520 -18.41 17.77 -5.36
C PRO A 520 -17.90 18.56 -6.58
N LEU A 521 -18.80 18.83 -7.52
CA LEU A 521 -18.57 19.66 -8.70
C LEU A 521 -18.90 21.12 -8.38
N ALA A 522 -18.06 21.72 -7.54
CA ALA A 522 -18.18 23.10 -7.07
C ALA A 522 -16.80 23.77 -6.99
N ALA A 523 -16.79 25.10 -7.10
CA ALA A 523 -15.62 25.88 -6.74
C ALA A 523 -15.32 25.69 -5.24
N ARG A 524 -14.03 25.57 -4.91
CA ARG A 524 -13.54 25.33 -3.54
C ARG A 524 -12.37 26.24 -3.23
N GLN A 525 -12.16 26.56 -1.95
CA GLN A 525 -11.01 27.36 -1.53
C GLN A 525 -9.72 26.71 -2.04
N ARG A 526 -8.92 27.49 -2.77
CA ARG A 526 -7.60 27.08 -3.24
C ARG A 526 -6.60 27.21 -2.08
N PRO A 527 -5.88 26.15 -1.69
CA PRO A 527 -4.79 26.24 -0.72
C PRO A 527 -3.66 27.18 -1.20
N PRO A 528 -2.71 27.55 -0.32
CA PRO A 528 -1.51 28.27 -0.72
C PRO A 528 -0.73 27.53 -1.81
N ALA A 529 -0.34 28.24 -2.87
CA ALA A 529 0.60 27.72 -3.87
C ALA A 529 2.03 27.81 -3.31
N LEU A 530 2.55 26.68 -2.84
CA LEU A 530 3.91 26.60 -2.30
C LEU A 530 4.92 26.65 -3.47
N PRO A 531 5.84 27.64 -3.51
CA PRO A 531 6.80 27.77 -4.62
C PRO A 531 7.85 26.65 -4.57
N SER A 532 8.23 26.16 -5.77
CA SER A 532 9.30 25.17 -5.92
C SER A 532 10.63 25.70 -5.38
N ARG A 533 11.33 24.88 -4.61
CA ARG A 533 12.69 25.13 -4.09
C ARG A 533 13.75 24.24 -4.73
N VAL A 534 13.34 23.36 -5.65
CA VAL A 534 14.23 22.47 -6.41
C VAL A 534 15.08 23.28 -7.40
N ASP A 535 16.40 23.07 -7.34
CA ASP A 535 17.37 23.55 -8.33
C ASP A 535 17.89 22.36 -9.15
N ASP A 536 17.30 22.14 -10.33
CA ASP A 536 17.67 21.05 -11.25
C ASP A 536 19.09 21.18 -11.85
N GLN A 537 19.87 22.22 -11.54
CA GLN A 537 21.31 22.24 -11.82
C GLN A 537 22.12 21.44 -10.78
N GLN A 538 21.62 21.29 -9.55
CA GLN A 538 22.28 20.49 -8.52
C GLN A 538 22.15 18.98 -8.80
N ARG A 539 23.03 18.19 -8.18
CA ARG A 539 22.95 16.71 -8.18
C ARG A 539 22.83 16.14 -6.76
N THR A 540 22.74 17.00 -5.76
CA THR A 540 22.76 16.67 -4.34
C THR A 540 21.72 17.49 -3.57
N GLY A 541 21.44 17.05 -2.34
CA GLY A 541 20.74 17.83 -1.33
C GLY A 541 21.52 17.82 -0.01
N LEU A 542 21.33 18.85 0.81
CA LEU A 542 22.05 19.04 2.07
C LEU A 542 21.24 18.47 3.25
N VAL A 543 21.88 17.62 4.05
CA VAL A 543 21.35 17.12 5.32
C VAL A 543 21.98 17.91 6.47
N HIS A 544 21.17 18.40 7.41
CA HIS A 544 21.62 19.14 8.60
C HIS A 544 20.98 18.59 9.89
N LEU A 545 21.72 17.77 10.63
CA LEU A 545 21.35 17.24 11.93
C LEU A 545 21.89 18.17 13.04
N GLN A 546 20.99 18.69 13.88
CA GLN A 546 21.34 19.61 14.97
C GLN A 546 21.97 18.87 16.16
N ASP A 547 21.31 17.83 16.68
CA ASP A 547 21.84 17.00 17.77
C ASP A 547 21.40 15.54 17.64
N VAL A 548 22.33 14.64 17.34
CA VAL A 548 22.07 13.19 17.24
C VAL A 548 21.48 12.60 18.53
N TYR A 549 21.77 13.19 19.69
CA TYR A 549 21.28 12.73 21.00
C TYR A 549 19.88 13.24 21.36
N TYR A 550 19.28 14.11 20.54
CA TYR A 550 17.95 14.65 20.85
C TYR A 550 16.81 13.79 20.28
N GLY A 551 15.90 13.34 21.14
CA GLY A 551 14.75 12.51 20.79
C GLY A 551 14.91 11.02 21.16
N PRO A 552 13.87 10.20 20.92
CA PRO A 552 13.84 8.80 21.38
C PRO A 552 14.84 7.89 20.68
N GLY A 553 15.42 8.28 19.53
CA GLY A 553 16.30 7.42 18.72
C GLY A 553 17.54 6.91 19.46
N LEU A 554 18.16 7.76 20.27
CA LEU A 554 19.36 7.45 21.07
C LEU A 554 19.13 7.60 22.59
N ALA A 555 17.89 7.41 23.06
CA ALA A 555 17.57 7.45 24.48
C ALA A 555 18.45 6.47 25.29
N GLY A 556 19.14 6.98 26.31
CA GLY A 556 20.08 6.21 27.14
C GLY A 556 21.52 6.11 26.60
N VAL A 557 21.82 6.58 25.39
CA VAL A 557 23.19 6.58 24.86
C VAL A 557 23.97 7.78 25.38
N ARG A 558 25.18 7.53 25.91
CA ARG A 558 26.08 8.57 26.44
C ARG A 558 26.48 9.57 25.34
N ARG A 559 26.36 10.88 25.63
CA ARG A 559 26.87 11.94 24.75
C ARG A 559 28.37 11.73 24.44
N GLY A 560 28.72 11.89 23.17
CA GLY A 560 30.07 11.66 22.65
C GLY A 560 30.44 10.18 22.40
N ALA A 561 29.51 9.23 22.57
CA ALA A 561 29.72 7.83 22.18
C ALA A 561 29.61 7.63 20.65
N ILE A 562 28.63 8.26 20.00
CA ILE A 562 28.54 8.31 18.53
C ILE A 562 29.70 9.14 17.99
N LYS A 563 30.42 8.59 17.00
CA LYS A 563 31.51 9.25 16.28
C LYS A 563 31.16 9.51 14.82
N TRP A 564 30.33 8.68 14.20
CA TRP A 564 30.03 8.75 12.77
C TRP A 564 28.55 8.51 12.47
N LEU A 565 28.07 9.10 11.38
CA LEU A 565 26.86 8.69 10.69
C LEU A 565 27.26 7.97 9.40
N ARG A 566 26.96 6.68 9.30
CA ARG A 566 27.03 5.97 8.02
C ARG A 566 25.79 6.29 7.20
N VAL A 567 25.99 6.67 5.94
CA VAL A 567 24.92 6.95 4.99
C VAL A 567 24.81 5.78 4.02
N VAL A 568 23.63 5.21 3.92
CA VAL A 568 23.37 4.00 3.12
C VAL A 568 22.24 4.28 2.14
N ALA A 569 22.51 4.11 0.85
CA ALA A 569 21.49 4.16 -0.20
C ALA A 569 20.80 2.80 -0.35
N LEU A 570 19.52 2.84 -0.72
CA LEU A 570 18.72 1.67 -1.11
C LEU A 570 18.68 1.58 -2.64
N ASP A 571 18.66 0.35 -3.14
CA ASP A 571 18.67 0.03 -4.57
C ASP A 571 17.62 -1.07 -4.85
N TYR A 572 16.64 -0.74 -5.69
CA TYR A 572 15.33 -1.41 -5.77
C TYR A 572 15.19 -2.31 -7.00
N ARG A 573 14.34 -3.34 -6.89
CA ARG A 573 14.22 -4.40 -7.91
C ARG A 573 13.31 -4.00 -9.09
N ALA A 574 13.85 -3.99 -10.30
CA ALA A 574 13.08 -3.77 -11.53
C ALA A 574 12.29 -5.00 -12.01
N ALA A 575 12.58 -6.20 -11.49
CA ALA A 575 11.93 -7.44 -11.88
C ALA A 575 11.92 -8.49 -10.76
N ALA A 576 10.92 -9.37 -10.81
CA ALA A 576 10.79 -10.53 -9.92
C ALA A 576 11.58 -11.73 -10.48
N ILE A 577 12.45 -12.30 -9.66
CA ILE A 577 13.31 -13.45 -9.96
C ILE A 577 13.23 -14.41 -8.77
N GLY A 578 12.83 -15.65 -9.02
CA GLY A 578 12.68 -16.68 -7.98
C GLY A 578 11.64 -16.32 -6.90
N MET A 579 11.60 -17.12 -5.84
CA MET A 579 10.68 -16.97 -4.72
C MET A 579 11.33 -17.47 -3.42
N GLY A 580 11.46 -16.59 -2.43
CA GLY A 580 11.85 -16.92 -1.06
C GLY A 580 10.69 -16.76 -0.08
N GLN A 581 10.95 -17.01 1.20
CA GLN A 581 10.02 -16.72 2.29
C GLN A 581 10.74 -16.00 3.43
N THR A 582 9.98 -15.43 4.35
CA THR A 582 10.48 -14.83 5.61
C THR A 582 9.38 -14.88 6.66
N ASN A 583 9.76 -14.93 7.94
CA ASN A 583 8.84 -14.83 9.06
C ASN A 583 9.51 -14.18 10.27
N GLY A 584 8.76 -13.37 11.01
CA GLY A 584 9.22 -12.68 12.21
C GLY A 584 8.07 -12.03 12.98
N PRO A 585 8.37 -11.21 14.02
CA PRO A 585 7.35 -10.61 14.89
C PRO A 585 6.25 -9.82 14.17
N ALA A 586 6.55 -9.17 13.03
CA ALA A 586 5.60 -8.38 12.25
C ALA A 586 4.89 -9.18 11.13
N GLY A 587 5.02 -10.51 11.12
CA GLY A 587 4.33 -11.42 10.21
C GLY A 587 5.26 -12.24 9.31
N GLY A 588 4.64 -12.98 8.39
CA GLY A 588 5.32 -13.82 7.41
C GLY A 588 4.95 -13.45 5.97
N VAL A 589 5.85 -13.80 5.05
CA VAL A 589 5.66 -13.66 3.60
C VAL A 589 6.13 -14.94 2.91
N TRP A 590 5.25 -15.51 2.10
CA TRP A 590 5.44 -16.80 1.41
C TRP A 590 6.02 -16.65 -0.01
N ASN A 591 6.21 -15.43 -0.48
CA ASN A 591 6.49 -15.08 -1.87
C ASN A 591 7.42 -13.86 -2.00
N VAL A 592 8.54 -13.86 -1.27
CA VAL A 592 9.59 -12.82 -1.38
C VAL A 592 10.19 -12.87 -2.78
N ARG A 593 10.09 -11.78 -3.54
CA ARG A 593 10.58 -11.67 -4.92
C ARG A 593 12.00 -11.12 -4.99
N THR A 594 12.84 -11.75 -5.81
CA THR A 594 14.26 -11.41 -5.99
C THR A 594 15.00 -11.30 -4.65
N PRO A 595 14.90 -12.32 -3.76
CA PRO A 595 15.47 -12.26 -2.41
C PRO A 595 16.98 -11.99 -2.48
N VAL A 596 17.49 -11.04 -1.70
CA VAL A 596 18.91 -10.62 -1.75
C VAL A 596 19.76 -11.27 -0.64
N ALA A 597 19.12 -11.80 0.40
CA ALA A 597 19.75 -12.47 1.54
C ALA A 597 18.78 -13.49 2.16
N ILE A 598 19.30 -14.48 2.89
CA ILE A 598 18.46 -15.43 3.65
C ILE A 598 17.93 -14.71 4.90
N ASN A 599 16.67 -14.27 4.87
CA ASN A 599 16.00 -13.49 5.92
C ASN A 599 16.81 -12.26 6.43
N GLY A 600 17.67 -11.69 5.57
CA GLY A 600 18.64 -10.65 5.95
C GLY A 600 18.11 -9.23 5.82
N THR A 601 17.55 -8.89 4.66
CA THR A 601 16.93 -7.59 4.35
C THR A 601 16.13 -7.73 3.04
N TRP A 602 15.34 -6.71 2.68
CA TRP A 602 14.55 -6.67 1.44
C TRP A 602 15.39 -6.23 0.22
N ASP A 603 16.26 -5.22 0.39
CA ASP A 603 16.90 -4.48 -0.69
C ASP A 603 18.42 -4.62 -0.76
N VAL A 604 18.99 -4.28 -1.92
CA VAL A 604 20.42 -4.05 -2.04
C VAL A 604 20.76 -2.73 -1.34
N LYS A 605 21.80 -2.77 -0.50
CA LYS A 605 22.26 -1.64 0.31
C LYS A 605 23.66 -1.23 -0.10
N ARG A 606 23.87 0.07 -0.33
CA ARG A 606 25.15 0.66 -0.78
C ARG A 606 25.62 1.69 0.25
N VAL A 607 26.76 1.45 0.89
CA VAL A 607 27.33 2.38 1.88
C VAL A 607 28.02 3.51 1.14
N LEU A 608 27.38 4.69 1.08
CA LEU A 608 27.93 5.84 0.35
C LEU A 608 29.16 6.43 1.05
N GLY A 609 29.22 6.32 2.37
CA GLY A 609 30.34 6.79 3.19
C GLY A 609 29.94 7.00 4.64
N GLU A 610 30.89 7.52 5.42
CA GLU A 610 30.72 7.81 6.85
C GLU A 610 31.09 9.27 7.12
N VAL A 611 30.22 9.98 7.83
CA VAL A 611 30.33 11.42 8.13
C VAL A 611 30.61 11.60 9.61
N PRO A 612 31.65 12.34 10.04
CA PRO A 612 31.92 12.54 11.45
C PRO A 612 30.82 13.35 12.15
N VAL A 613 30.48 12.94 13.36
CA VAL A 613 29.60 13.67 14.28
C VAL A 613 30.47 14.59 15.14
N ALA A 614 30.09 15.88 15.22
CA ALA A 614 30.80 16.86 16.02
C ALA A 614 30.58 16.65 17.53
N ALA A 615 31.41 17.29 18.36
CA ALA A 615 31.37 17.11 19.83
C ALA A 615 30.02 17.57 20.47
N ASP A 616 29.33 18.50 19.82
CA ASP A 616 27.98 18.96 20.17
C ASP A 616 26.86 18.01 19.69
N GLY A 617 27.20 16.94 18.96
CA GLY A 617 26.24 15.99 18.40
C GLY A 617 25.71 16.35 17.00
N SER A 618 26.17 17.46 16.42
CA SER A 618 25.73 17.91 15.09
C SER A 618 26.42 17.17 13.94
N ALA A 619 25.79 17.18 12.77
CA ALA A 619 26.38 16.74 11.51
C ALA A 619 25.71 17.45 10.32
N CYS A 620 26.50 17.86 9.32
CA CYS A 620 26.00 18.49 8.10
C CYS A 620 26.76 17.92 6.89
N PHE A 621 26.09 17.50 5.83
CA PHE A 621 26.71 16.81 4.69
C PHE A 621 25.78 16.78 3.48
N GLU A 622 26.34 16.62 2.27
CA GLU A 622 25.54 16.45 1.06
C GLU A 622 25.37 14.97 0.69
N VAL A 623 24.14 14.61 0.30
CA VAL A 623 23.77 13.30 -0.24
C VAL A 623 23.33 13.42 -1.71
N PRO A 624 23.46 12.36 -2.53
CA PRO A 624 22.87 12.34 -3.87
C PRO A 624 21.37 12.66 -3.85
N ALA A 625 20.95 13.59 -4.71
CA ALA A 625 19.54 13.91 -4.87
C ALA A 625 18.82 12.78 -5.60
N ARG A 626 17.50 12.63 -5.38
CA ARG A 626 16.66 11.59 -6.00
C ARG A 626 17.09 10.16 -5.67
N THR A 627 17.91 9.97 -4.64
CA THR A 627 18.33 8.68 -4.10
C THR A 627 17.68 8.45 -2.72
N PRO A 628 17.04 7.30 -2.45
CA PRO A 628 16.59 6.93 -1.11
C PRO A 628 17.79 6.58 -0.24
N VAL A 629 18.00 7.36 0.83
CA VAL A 629 19.08 7.16 1.79
C VAL A 629 18.55 7.02 3.21
N TYR A 630 19.26 6.25 4.04
CA TYR A 630 19.03 6.17 5.48
C TYR A 630 20.35 6.24 6.25
N PHE A 631 20.24 6.50 7.56
CA PHE A 631 21.39 6.79 8.42
C PHE A 631 21.57 5.73 9.50
N GLN A 632 22.83 5.39 9.82
CA GLN A 632 23.19 4.57 10.97
C GLN A 632 24.17 5.34 11.86
N ALA A 633 23.85 5.45 13.15
CA ALA A 633 24.74 6.07 14.13
C ALA A 633 25.77 5.04 14.61
N LEU A 634 27.07 5.36 14.49
CA LEU A 634 28.18 4.45 14.82
C LEU A 634 29.00 4.95 16.01
N ASP A 635 29.49 4.02 16.82
CA ASP A 635 30.44 4.29 17.91
C ASP A 635 31.91 4.36 17.43
N GLU A 636 32.86 4.44 18.37
CA GLU A 636 34.30 4.53 18.10
C GLU A 636 34.94 3.24 17.58
N ARG A 637 34.26 2.08 17.69
CA ARG A 637 34.63 0.82 17.03
C ARG A 637 34.01 0.74 15.62
N GLY A 638 33.23 1.75 15.21
CA GLY A 638 32.42 1.75 13.99
C GLY A 638 31.17 0.87 14.11
N PHE A 639 30.80 0.45 15.32
CA PHE A 639 29.67 -0.47 15.50
C PHE A 639 28.36 0.31 15.49
N MET A 640 27.34 -0.27 14.84
CA MET A 640 26.00 0.33 14.76
C MET A 640 25.35 0.40 16.14
N VAL A 641 25.12 1.63 16.61
CA VAL A 641 24.38 1.95 17.83
C VAL A 641 22.88 2.00 17.54
N GLN A 642 22.49 2.61 16.41
CA GLN A 642 21.10 2.73 15.98
C GLN A 642 21.00 2.81 14.45
N SER A 643 19.91 2.30 13.89
CA SER A 643 19.59 2.38 12.46
C SER A 643 18.29 3.14 12.24
N MET A 644 18.26 4.07 11.29
CA MET A 644 17.02 4.62 10.77
C MET A 644 16.27 3.53 9.99
N ARG A 645 15.12 3.09 10.50
CA ARG A 645 14.27 2.03 9.91
C ARG A 645 13.23 2.62 8.97
N SER A 646 13.72 3.47 8.06
CA SER A 646 12.97 4.23 7.05
C SER A 646 13.98 4.94 6.15
N TRP A 647 13.59 5.43 4.96
CA TRP A 647 14.43 6.27 4.10
C TRP A 647 13.91 7.71 3.99
N THR A 648 14.84 8.63 3.67
CA THR A 648 14.56 9.98 3.18
C THR A 648 15.06 10.12 1.74
N VAL A 649 14.48 11.05 0.99
CA VAL A 649 14.87 11.42 -0.37
C VAL A 649 14.93 12.94 -0.41
N LEU A 650 16.02 13.51 -0.92
CA LEU A 650 16.16 14.95 -1.14
C LEU A 650 16.04 15.25 -2.63
N GLN A 651 15.34 16.33 -2.99
CA GLN A 651 15.37 16.87 -4.35
C GLN A 651 16.68 17.65 -4.60
N PRO A 652 17.05 17.90 -5.88
CA PRO A 652 18.18 18.76 -6.21
C PRO A 652 18.12 20.13 -5.52
N GLY A 653 19.16 20.49 -4.77
CA GLY A 653 19.26 21.76 -4.04
C GLY A 653 18.46 21.82 -2.73
N GLU A 654 17.73 20.77 -2.36
CA GLU A 654 16.97 20.74 -1.12
C GLU A 654 17.89 20.75 0.11
N THR A 655 17.48 21.46 1.17
CA THR A 655 18.09 21.34 2.51
C THR A 655 17.07 20.76 3.49
N VAL A 656 17.35 19.57 4.01
CA VAL A 656 16.57 18.91 5.07
C VAL A 656 17.28 19.07 6.40
N SER A 657 16.59 19.56 7.43
CA SER A 657 17.15 19.63 8.78
C SER A 657 16.37 18.80 9.80
N CYS A 658 17.11 18.00 10.57
CA CYS A 658 16.62 17.19 11.67
C CYS A 658 17.07 17.81 12.99
N VAL A 659 16.13 18.08 13.90
CA VAL A 659 16.47 18.55 15.26
C VAL A 659 17.21 17.47 16.05
N GLY A 660 16.85 16.20 15.82
CA GLY A 660 17.57 15.05 16.36
C GLY A 660 16.96 13.70 15.94
N CYS A 661 17.55 12.61 16.41
CA CYS A 661 17.17 11.25 16.02
C CYS A 661 15.73 10.89 16.44
N HIS A 662 14.83 10.91 15.44
CA HIS A 662 13.43 10.50 15.55
C HIS A 662 12.58 11.33 16.55
N LYS A 663 13.00 12.58 16.77
CA LYS A 663 12.33 13.64 17.55
C LYS A 663 10.83 13.83 17.20
N GLY A 664 10.00 14.11 18.20
CA GLY A 664 8.55 14.26 18.07
C GLY A 664 8.13 15.48 17.25
N LYS A 665 7.32 15.26 16.21
CA LYS A 665 7.02 16.31 15.20
C LYS A 665 6.15 17.47 15.70
N ASN A 666 5.51 17.33 16.87
CA ASN A 666 4.72 18.38 17.51
C ASN A 666 5.54 19.25 18.49
N GLU A 667 6.75 18.83 18.89
CA GLU A 667 7.64 19.65 19.71
C GLU A 667 8.16 20.84 18.88
N ALA A 668 8.46 21.98 19.50
CA ALA A 668 9.23 23.04 18.85
C ALA A 668 10.66 22.56 18.52
N PRO A 669 11.32 23.12 17.47
CA PRO A 669 12.78 23.10 17.39
C PRO A 669 13.36 23.80 18.61
N ARG A 670 14.51 23.33 19.12
CA ARG A 670 15.24 24.10 20.14
C ARG A 670 15.87 25.32 19.47
N LEU A 671 15.90 26.45 20.17
CA LEU A 671 16.84 27.52 19.85
C LEU A 671 18.25 26.94 20.00
N ALA A 672 19.00 26.84 18.91
CA ALA A 672 20.38 26.41 18.95
C ALA A 672 21.20 27.44 19.74
N THR A 673 21.98 26.98 20.72
CA THR A 673 22.85 27.85 21.54
C THR A 673 23.95 28.54 20.72
N VAL A 674 24.16 28.08 19.47
CA VAL A 674 24.98 28.73 18.44
C VAL A 674 24.05 29.10 17.26
N PRO A 675 23.73 30.39 17.07
CA PRO A 675 22.97 30.84 15.90
C PRO A 675 23.80 30.78 14.61
N GLY A 676 23.17 30.41 13.49
CA GLY A 676 23.60 30.83 12.14
C GLY A 676 24.98 30.35 11.67
N GLY A 677 25.40 29.12 11.99
CA GLY A 677 26.70 28.61 11.58
C GLY A 677 26.67 27.56 10.46
N ARG A 678 27.42 27.79 9.37
CA ARG A 678 28.01 26.70 8.54
C ARG A 678 29.25 26.10 9.26
N THR A 679 29.17 25.99 10.58
CA THR A 679 30.33 25.85 11.49
C THR A 679 30.67 24.40 11.77
N GLY A 680 31.03 23.67 10.71
CA GLY A 680 31.54 22.31 10.79
C GLY A 680 32.23 21.91 9.50
N ARG A 681 33.43 21.33 9.61
CA ARG A 681 34.22 20.77 8.48
C ARG A 681 33.51 19.63 7.72
N THR A 682 32.31 19.27 8.16
CA THR A 682 31.45 18.24 7.59
C THR A 682 30.64 18.75 6.40
N ALA A 683 30.31 20.06 6.34
CA ALA A 683 29.48 20.64 5.27
C ALA A 683 30.15 20.68 3.89
N GLU A 684 31.43 20.30 3.79
CA GLU A 684 32.18 20.09 2.54
C GLU A 684 32.13 18.63 2.07
N ILE A 685 31.62 17.70 2.90
CA ILE A 685 31.53 16.27 2.59
C ILE A 685 30.33 16.05 1.67
N ARG A 686 30.62 15.95 0.38
CA ARG A 686 29.71 15.44 -0.65
C ARG A 686 29.92 13.94 -0.83
N LEU A 687 28.88 13.17 -0.53
CA LEU A 687 28.90 11.73 -0.73
C LEU A 687 28.73 11.36 -2.22
N PRO A 688 29.36 10.25 -2.67
CA PRO A 688 29.35 9.84 -4.08
C PRO A 688 27.95 9.38 -4.56
N PRO A 689 27.65 9.48 -5.87
CA PRO A 689 26.44 8.91 -6.47
C PRO A 689 26.34 7.40 -6.21
N ALA A 690 25.16 6.90 -5.86
CA ALA A 690 24.97 5.51 -5.40
C ALA A 690 25.35 4.47 -6.45
N GLU A 691 25.17 4.78 -7.73
CA GLU A 691 25.57 3.96 -8.87
C GLU A 691 27.09 3.76 -8.99
N SER A 692 27.89 4.72 -8.49
CA SER A 692 29.36 4.64 -8.48
C SER A 692 29.93 3.79 -7.33
N VAL A 693 29.10 3.51 -6.31
CA VAL A 693 29.49 2.73 -5.13
C VAL A 693 29.11 1.27 -5.32
N PRO A 694 30.06 0.31 -5.28
CA PRO A 694 29.73 -1.10 -5.41
C PRO A 694 28.90 -1.61 -4.23
N GLY A 695 27.79 -2.30 -4.51
CA GLY A 695 27.02 -3.00 -3.48
C GLY A 695 27.84 -4.12 -2.81
N PHE A 696 27.60 -4.35 -1.52
CA PHE A 696 28.26 -5.40 -0.73
C PHE A 696 27.89 -6.81 -1.25
N SER A 697 28.86 -7.72 -1.25
CA SER A 697 28.65 -9.12 -1.63
C SER A 697 29.53 -10.04 -0.78
N PHE A 698 28.91 -10.92 0.01
CA PHE A 698 29.61 -11.87 0.88
C PHE A 698 30.67 -12.71 0.14
N ILE A 699 30.36 -13.19 -1.06
CA ILE A 699 31.27 -14.02 -1.87
C ILE A 699 32.48 -13.21 -2.38
N ARG A 700 32.33 -11.90 -2.60
CA ARG A 700 33.41 -11.01 -3.07
C ARG A 700 34.25 -10.45 -1.92
N ASP A 701 33.59 -10.07 -0.83
CA ASP A 701 34.16 -9.22 0.21
C ASP A 701 34.56 -10.00 1.48
N VAL A 702 33.82 -11.07 1.81
CA VAL A 702 34.01 -11.85 3.05
C VAL A 702 34.68 -13.20 2.80
N GLN A 703 34.25 -13.93 1.77
CA GLN A 703 34.76 -15.27 1.48
C GLN A 703 36.30 -15.32 1.31
N PRO A 704 36.97 -14.37 0.62
CA PRO A 704 38.44 -14.38 0.50
C PRO A 704 39.19 -14.20 1.82
N ILE A 705 38.54 -13.65 2.86
CA ILE A 705 39.11 -13.53 4.21
C ILE A 705 39.02 -14.89 4.92
N LEU A 706 37.87 -15.56 4.83
CA LEU A 706 37.67 -16.92 5.35
C LEU A 706 38.59 -17.92 4.66
N ASP A 707 38.75 -17.80 3.34
CA ASP A 707 39.60 -18.66 2.52
C ASP A 707 41.10 -18.53 2.86
N ARG A 708 41.52 -17.37 3.41
CA ARG A 708 42.90 -17.14 3.87
C ARG A 708 43.13 -17.56 5.32
N HIS A 709 42.14 -17.36 6.20
CA HIS A 709 42.36 -17.40 7.65
C HIS A 709 41.56 -18.49 8.40
N CYS A 710 40.51 -19.07 7.82
CA CYS A 710 39.57 -19.95 8.54
C CYS A 710 39.41 -21.34 7.91
N ILE A 711 39.47 -21.46 6.57
CA ILE A 711 39.26 -22.74 5.89
C ILE A 711 40.41 -23.74 6.06
N SER A 712 41.47 -23.45 6.82
CA SER A 712 42.44 -24.46 7.23
C SER A 712 41.79 -25.49 8.16
N CYS A 713 41.01 -25.02 9.15
CA CYS A 713 40.33 -25.84 10.15
C CYS A 713 38.85 -26.09 9.81
N HIS A 714 38.22 -25.22 9.01
CA HIS A 714 36.79 -25.31 8.66
C HIS A 714 36.54 -25.98 7.29
N ARG A 715 36.86 -27.28 7.20
CA ARG A 715 36.69 -28.12 5.98
C ARG A 715 35.70 -29.29 6.15
N GLY A 716 34.94 -29.33 7.24
CA GLY A 716 34.03 -30.42 7.57
C GLY A 716 32.77 -30.43 6.69
N ARG A 717 31.69 -31.07 7.19
CA ARG A 717 30.40 -31.01 6.50
C ARG A 717 29.85 -29.59 6.43
N ARG A 718 29.02 -29.30 5.43
CA ARG A 718 28.19 -28.08 5.42
C ARG A 718 27.27 -28.14 6.64
N TYR A 719 27.05 -26.99 7.28
CA TYR A 719 26.03 -26.82 8.31
C TYR A 719 24.64 -27.20 7.75
N ALA A 720 23.96 -28.14 8.41
CA ALA A 720 22.65 -28.67 8.01
C ALA A 720 21.50 -28.07 8.84
N GLY A 721 21.71 -27.89 10.15
CA GLY A 721 20.70 -27.45 11.09
C GLY A 721 21.22 -27.34 12.53
N PRO A 722 20.34 -26.98 13.50
CA PRO A 722 20.71 -26.80 14.91
C PRO A 722 21.37 -28.01 15.58
N GLU A 723 21.25 -29.21 15.00
CA GLU A 723 22.02 -30.39 15.38
C GLU A 723 23.54 -30.22 15.24
N ASP A 724 24.02 -29.31 14.38
CA ASP A 724 25.44 -28.92 14.25
C ASP A 724 25.86 -27.83 15.28
N ASP A 725 24.93 -27.20 15.99
CA ASP A 725 25.21 -26.26 17.09
C ASP A 725 25.45 -26.95 18.44
N VAL A 726 25.11 -28.24 18.55
CA VAL A 726 25.37 -29.04 19.74
C VAL A 726 26.88 -29.29 19.85
N LYS A 727 27.51 -28.83 20.95
CA LYS A 727 28.90 -29.19 21.25
C LYS A 727 29.02 -30.72 21.29
N PRO A 728 29.93 -31.34 20.53
CA PRO A 728 30.11 -32.79 20.58
C PRO A 728 30.50 -33.22 22.00
N THR A 729 29.97 -34.36 22.45
CA THR A 729 30.17 -34.90 23.81
C THR A 729 31.61 -35.34 24.08
N VAL A 730 32.41 -35.46 23.01
CA VAL A 730 33.87 -35.56 23.03
C VAL A 730 34.42 -34.33 22.32
N ALA A 731 35.46 -33.69 22.86
CA ALA A 731 36.14 -32.62 22.14
C ALA A 731 36.76 -33.17 20.85
N LEU A 732 36.55 -32.48 19.72
CA LEU A 732 37.17 -32.84 18.44
C LEU A 732 38.69 -32.97 18.61
N ALA A 733 39.27 -34.03 18.07
CA ALA A 733 40.71 -34.26 18.16
C ALA A 733 41.47 -33.15 17.40
N LYS A 734 42.67 -32.78 17.88
CA LYS A 734 43.44 -31.65 17.31
C LYS A 734 43.83 -31.96 15.85
N GLY A 735 43.05 -31.44 14.90
CA GLY A 735 43.17 -31.70 13.46
C GLY A 735 41.86 -32.14 12.78
N GLU A 736 40.82 -32.52 13.53
CA GLU A 736 39.49 -32.81 12.95
C GLU A 736 38.81 -31.52 12.48
N PRO A 737 38.25 -31.49 11.25
CA PRO A 737 37.76 -30.26 10.66
C PRO A 737 36.36 -29.90 11.17
N SER A 738 36.22 -28.66 11.66
CA SER A 738 34.93 -28.07 12.01
C SER A 738 34.07 -27.81 10.76
N TRP A 739 32.79 -27.51 10.95
CA TRP A 739 31.82 -27.29 9.87
C TRP A 739 32.31 -26.27 8.83
N SER A 740 31.94 -26.50 7.57
CA SER A 740 32.52 -25.86 6.38
C SER A 740 32.37 -24.33 6.37
N LEU A 741 33.49 -23.63 6.21
CA LEU A 741 33.55 -22.21 5.81
C LEU A 741 34.03 -22.03 4.36
N LEU A 742 33.93 -23.07 3.53
CA LEU A 742 34.37 -23.04 2.14
C LEU A 742 33.45 -22.16 1.27
N GLY A 743 34.05 -21.50 0.27
CA GLY A 743 33.33 -20.79 -0.80
C GLY A 743 32.52 -21.66 -1.76
N ARG A 744 32.35 -22.95 -1.48
CA ARG A 744 31.51 -23.87 -2.26
C ARG A 744 30.05 -23.40 -2.21
N VAL A 745 29.49 -23.05 -3.36
CA VAL A 745 28.09 -22.60 -3.50
C VAL A 745 27.14 -23.74 -3.87
N GLU A 746 25.91 -23.62 -3.38
CA GLU A 746 24.76 -24.44 -3.75
C GLU A 746 23.68 -23.53 -4.34
N THR A 747 23.11 -23.92 -5.49
CA THR A 747 22.01 -23.18 -6.12
C THR A 747 20.67 -23.61 -5.49
N GLU A 748 20.06 -22.70 -4.76
CA GLU A 748 18.68 -22.86 -4.28
C GLU A 748 17.72 -22.55 -5.43
N THR A 749 17.21 -23.60 -6.09
CA THR A 749 16.45 -23.50 -7.34
C THR A 749 15.20 -22.64 -7.24
N THR A 750 14.55 -22.62 -6.07
CA THR A 750 13.34 -21.83 -5.81
C THR A 750 13.62 -20.33 -5.79
N THR A 751 14.69 -19.89 -5.13
CA THR A 751 15.07 -18.47 -5.04
C THR A 751 15.90 -18.02 -6.24
N GLY A 752 16.48 -18.96 -6.99
CA GLY A 752 17.43 -18.68 -8.08
C GLY A 752 18.77 -18.14 -7.56
N ARG A 753 19.08 -18.35 -6.27
CA ARG A 753 20.28 -17.81 -5.61
C ARG A 753 21.33 -18.89 -5.34
N GLN A 754 22.56 -18.44 -5.17
CA GLN A 754 23.72 -19.27 -4.84
C GLN A 754 24.24 -18.89 -3.47
N TRP A 755 24.25 -19.85 -2.55
CA TRP A 755 24.66 -19.64 -1.16
C TRP A 755 25.89 -20.50 -0.85
N SER A 756 26.98 -19.90 -0.36
CA SER A 756 28.14 -20.68 0.07
C SER A 756 27.87 -21.44 1.37
N ASP A 757 28.59 -22.55 1.58
CA ASP A 757 28.61 -23.26 2.86
C ASP A 757 28.90 -22.28 4.02
N ALA A 758 29.86 -21.38 3.82
CA ALA A 758 30.26 -20.39 4.82
C ALA A 758 29.15 -19.40 5.18
N TYR A 759 28.45 -18.84 4.18
CA TYR A 759 27.34 -17.93 4.41
C TYR A 759 26.22 -18.62 5.20
N VAL A 760 25.86 -19.84 4.79
CA VAL A 760 24.83 -20.66 5.45
C VAL A 760 25.21 -20.99 6.88
N GLY A 761 26.45 -21.44 7.13
CA GLY A 761 26.90 -21.83 8.46
C GLY A 761 27.06 -20.66 9.43
N LEU A 762 27.55 -19.50 8.99
CA LEU A 762 27.74 -18.32 9.86
C LEU A 762 26.41 -17.70 10.32
N ILE A 763 25.39 -17.67 9.46
CA ILE A 763 24.05 -17.16 9.82
C ILE A 763 23.11 -18.25 10.39
N ARG A 764 23.62 -19.48 10.54
CA ARG A 764 22.86 -20.67 11.00
C ARG A 764 21.62 -20.98 10.14
N ALA A 765 21.71 -20.72 8.84
CA ALA A 765 20.65 -21.00 7.90
C ALA A 765 20.40 -22.51 7.75
N HIS A 766 19.14 -22.93 7.81
CA HIS A 766 18.73 -24.33 7.74
C HIS A 766 17.40 -24.51 7.01
N ARG A 767 17.12 -25.73 6.53
CA ARG A 767 15.91 -26.04 5.75
C ARG A 767 14.71 -26.26 6.69
N SER A 768 13.90 -25.21 6.90
CA SER A 768 12.83 -25.22 7.90
C SER A 768 11.52 -25.84 7.40
N HIS A 769 11.11 -26.96 7.99
CA HIS A 769 9.96 -27.76 7.51
C HIS A 769 8.59 -27.08 7.65
N SER A 770 8.49 -25.98 8.41
CA SER A 770 7.28 -25.16 8.59
C SER A 770 7.14 -24.02 7.57
N ILE A 771 8.16 -23.77 6.75
CA ILE A 771 8.23 -22.66 5.79
C ILE A 771 8.59 -23.24 4.41
N ARG A 772 7.62 -23.27 3.48
CA ARG A 772 7.72 -23.96 2.18
C ARG A 772 7.15 -23.13 1.04
N VAL A 773 7.89 -23.06 -0.05
CA VAL A 773 7.42 -22.49 -1.32
C VAL A 773 6.78 -23.61 -2.13
N GLY A 774 5.44 -23.70 -2.06
CA GLY A 774 4.72 -24.87 -2.57
C GLY A 774 5.15 -26.13 -1.81
N GLN A 775 5.74 -27.10 -2.49
CA GLN A 775 6.29 -28.31 -1.86
C GLN A 775 7.79 -28.19 -1.50
N THR A 776 8.51 -27.15 -1.95
CA THR A 776 9.95 -27.04 -1.73
C THR A 776 10.28 -26.35 -0.40
N ILE A 777 11.17 -26.97 0.39
CA ILE A 777 11.72 -26.38 1.60
C ILE A 777 12.91 -25.49 1.23
N VAL A 778 12.86 -24.23 1.67
CA VAL A 778 13.87 -23.19 1.46
C VAL A 778 14.73 -22.96 2.72
N LEU A 779 15.91 -22.38 2.55
CA LEU A 779 16.81 -22.02 3.64
C LEU A 779 16.27 -20.82 4.42
N MET A 780 16.17 -20.95 5.74
CA MET A 780 15.75 -19.89 6.67
C MET A 780 16.81 -19.66 7.74
N ALA A 781 16.97 -18.41 8.15
CA ALA A 781 17.88 -17.96 9.21
C ALA A 781 17.19 -16.92 10.10
N TRP A 782 17.69 -16.72 11.31
CA TRP A 782 17.20 -15.70 12.24
C TRP A 782 18.38 -15.05 12.99
N PRO A 783 18.27 -13.76 13.40
CA PRO A 783 19.30 -13.09 14.18
C PRO A 783 19.68 -13.91 15.43
N GLY A 784 20.94 -14.35 15.48
CA GLY A 784 21.41 -15.31 16.47
C GLY A 784 22.50 -14.76 17.39
N PRO A 785 23.12 -15.63 18.21
CA PRO A 785 24.26 -15.26 19.06
C PRO A 785 25.57 -15.13 18.27
N LEU A 786 25.73 -15.86 17.16
CA LEU A 786 26.93 -15.81 16.33
C LEU A 786 26.92 -14.58 15.41
N VAL A 787 25.92 -14.46 14.53
CA VAL A 787 25.70 -13.30 13.65
C VAL A 787 24.33 -12.70 13.96
N ASN A 788 24.28 -11.37 14.08
CA ASN A 788 23.10 -10.64 14.54
C ASN A 788 22.77 -9.43 13.64
N TRP A 789 21.52 -9.28 13.24
CA TRP A 789 21.02 -8.23 12.33
C TRP A 789 19.58 -7.83 12.65
N ILE A 790 19.10 -6.70 12.09
CA ILE A 790 17.68 -6.34 12.16
C ILE A 790 16.94 -7.13 11.09
N SER A 791 16.00 -8.00 11.49
CA SER A 791 15.23 -8.82 10.55
C SER A 791 14.30 -7.97 9.65
N PRO A 792 14.12 -8.32 8.37
CA PRO A 792 13.11 -7.73 7.48
C PRO A 792 11.66 -7.98 7.92
N GLN A 793 11.42 -8.83 8.94
CA GLN A 793 10.10 -9.01 9.58
C GLN A 793 10.11 -8.56 11.05
N SER A 794 11.04 -7.67 11.42
CA SER A 794 11.08 -7.03 12.74
C SER A 794 9.91 -6.06 12.95
N VAL A 795 9.54 -5.83 14.22
CA VAL A 795 8.39 -5.02 14.69
C VAL A 795 8.38 -3.59 14.11
N PRO A 796 7.22 -2.94 13.90
CA PRO A 796 7.16 -1.60 13.32
C PRO A 796 7.64 -0.48 14.27
N GLU A 797 7.62 -0.68 15.60
CA GLU A 797 8.09 0.32 16.58
C GLU A 797 9.59 0.63 16.44
N GLN A 798 10.00 1.77 17.00
CA GLN A 798 11.43 2.10 17.12
C GLN A 798 12.16 1.10 18.03
N LEU A 799 13.30 0.56 17.58
CA LEU A 799 14.12 -0.35 18.39
C LEU A 799 14.96 0.41 19.43
N PRO A 800 15.33 -0.21 20.57
CA PRO A 800 16.36 0.29 21.47
C PRO A 800 17.71 0.44 20.77
N SER A 801 18.55 1.35 21.28
CA SER A 801 19.96 1.44 20.89
C SER A 801 20.71 0.15 21.27
N TYR A 802 21.69 -0.23 20.46
CA TYR A 802 22.39 -1.52 20.52
C TYR A 802 21.43 -2.73 20.53
N SER A 803 20.35 -2.70 19.74
CA SER A 803 19.44 -3.84 19.58
C SER A 803 20.00 -4.97 18.71
N ALA A 804 20.86 -4.65 17.73
CA ALA A 804 21.37 -5.61 16.76
C ALA A 804 22.73 -5.20 16.16
N GLY A 805 23.28 -6.02 15.25
CA GLY A 805 24.50 -5.71 14.50
C GLY A 805 25.78 -6.12 15.21
N ALA A 806 26.92 -5.52 14.81
CA ALA A 806 28.26 -5.90 15.31
C ALA A 806 28.38 -5.89 16.84
N ALA A 807 27.75 -4.92 17.52
CA ALA A 807 27.72 -4.82 18.99
C ALA A 807 26.91 -5.92 19.71
N ARG A 808 26.24 -6.82 18.96
CA ARG A 808 25.50 -7.99 19.44
C ARG A 808 25.92 -9.29 18.74
N SER A 809 27.03 -9.25 17.99
CA SER A 809 27.50 -10.35 17.15
C SER A 809 28.64 -11.09 17.85
N GLY A 810 28.37 -12.26 18.42
CA GLY A 810 29.38 -13.09 19.09
C GLY A 810 30.53 -13.52 18.18
N LEU A 811 30.31 -13.54 16.85
CA LEU A 811 31.36 -13.67 15.85
C LEU A 811 32.36 -12.52 15.94
N ILE A 812 31.89 -11.27 16.05
CA ILE A 812 32.78 -10.10 16.13
C ILE A 812 33.55 -10.09 17.45
N ASP A 813 32.89 -10.43 18.57
CA ASP A 813 33.55 -10.57 19.87
C ASP A 813 34.57 -11.73 19.91
N LEU A 814 34.37 -12.79 19.11
CA LEU A 814 35.30 -13.90 18.94
C LEU A 814 36.50 -13.48 18.07
N LEU A 815 36.25 -12.88 16.91
CA LEU A 815 37.31 -12.42 15.99
C LEU A 815 38.19 -11.33 16.63
N GLN A 816 37.67 -10.52 17.55
CA GLN A 816 38.44 -9.53 18.32
C GLN A 816 39.23 -10.10 19.50
N LYS A 817 38.95 -11.33 19.95
CA LYS A 817 39.75 -12.04 20.96
C LYS A 817 40.82 -12.95 20.35
N GLY A 818 40.80 -13.10 19.02
CA GLY A 818 41.46 -14.20 18.31
C GLY A 818 40.71 -15.52 18.45
N HIS A 819 40.95 -16.43 17.51
CA HIS A 819 40.43 -17.80 17.56
C HIS A 819 41.55 -18.80 17.29
N GLU A 820 41.85 -19.63 18.28
CA GLU A 820 43.07 -20.45 18.31
C GLU A 820 44.33 -19.60 18.00
N GLU A 821 45.08 -19.95 16.96
CA GLU A 821 46.32 -19.29 16.55
C GLU A 821 46.08 -18.12 15.55
N VAL A 822 44.82 -17.68 15.35
CA VAL A 822 44.42 -16.67 14.34
C VAL A 822 44.00 -15.34 14.97
N SER A 823 44.75 -14.26 14.68
CA SER A 823 44.32 -12.86 14.88
C SER A 823 44.00 -12.18 13.53
N LEU A 824 43.15 -11.14 13.56
CA LEU A 824 42.54 -10.50 12.38
C LEU A 824 42.46 -8.97 12.50
N ASP A 825 43.39 -8.31 13.19
CA ASP A 825 43.35 -6.87 13.51
C ASP A 825 43.11 -5.93 12.31
N ASP A 826 43.64 -6.25 11.13
CA ASP A 826 43.34 -5.54 9.88
C ASP A 826 42.12 -6.10 9.13
N ALA A 827 41.95 -7.42 9.07
CA ALA A 827 40.87 -8.06 8.34
C ALA A 827 39.48 -7.81 8.95
N LEU A 828 39.40 -7.57 10.26
CA LEU A 828 38.21 -7.10 10.96
C LEU A 828 37.61 -5.84 10.35
N LYS A 829 38.42 -4.96 9.75
CA LYS A 829 37.99 -3.70 9.11
C LYS A 829 37.23 -3.91 7.80
N ALA A 830 37.33 -5.10 7.21
CA ALA A 830 36.57 -5.52 6.03
C ALA A 830 35.33 -6.35 6.41
N LEU A 831 35.40 -7.16 7.48
CA LEU A 831 34.26 -7.92 8.00
C LEU A 831 33.23 -7.03 8.73
N ALA A 832 33.70 -6.00 9.42
CA ALA A 832 32.92 -4.85 9.86
C ALA A 832 33.36 -3.65 9.02
N PRO A 833 32.69 -3.36 7.88
CA PRO A 833 33.11 -2.34 6.91
C PRO A 833 32.91 -0.92 7.47
N CYS A 834 33.88 -0.50 8.29
CA CYS A 834 33.89 0.75 9.05
C CYS A 834 35.17 1.59 8.78
N ARG A 835 35.89 1.27 7.69
CA ARG A 835 36.94 2.11 7.10
C ARG A 835 36.93 1.95 5.59
N HIS A 836 36.57 3.01 4.89
CA HIS A 836 37.22 3.37 3.63
C HIS A 836 38.07 4.60 3.96
N SER A 837 39.36 4.49 3.68
CA SER A 837 40.40 5.51 3.93
C SER A 837 40.69 6.28 2.66
#